data_AF-A0A9W6WNA7-F1
#
_entry.id   AF-A0A9W6WNA7-F1
#
_cell.length_a   1.000
_cell.length_b   1.000
_cell.length_c   1.000
_cell.angle_alpha   90.00
_cell.angle_beta   90.00
_cell.angle_gamma   90.00
#
_symmetry.space_group_name_H-M   'P 1'
#
loop_
_entity.id
_entity.type
_entity.pdbx_description
1 polymer ?
#
loop_
_entity_poly.entity_id
_entity_poly.type
_entity_poly.pdbx_seq_one_letter_code
_entity_poly.pdbx_strand_id
1 'polypeptide(L)'
;MKPLVAPVALATYGATIRPRANSIHNAHTRATNTARKTSKAPLLEAQASSTPPTRTKMAIVGVSVLLFASVFVLVNMMRVPVYDESITISAALSAPATGPAAPTQMHVAFAGEVAVKGYTAIRTSTAAAAELRLGMTVSWATAAKTATSTVRYGLSKDDLSTLQQATEPCEQYDFCSYTSPWLHHVTIPGDKLTPDTTAIVCAGDLSYADSEQYRWDRWGNLVEPLIARMPWMIAPGNHELERPCQPDVSKFVAYQTRFRMPYDPENQLQRRNLYYGFRVGLVHFIILTPYVDSTTTSLQHEWLQQEFQRVDRSVTPWLVVIMHGPWYNSNTAHQGMEPHMIMKKNMEDILYWNKVDVVVAGHVHAYERSHPVYKEKVVEDGPVYVVLGDAGNREGLAPTYFDPQPEWSAFRQADYGFSMLNVVNRTHASMQWFEDQAEGDAILRDTVVLTTSNESAGEELIDSMTANVSVKWGKQVFKDVLVDKAAPVAVLKAQLYALTNVPVERQKLMSKAWKGMLKDDADLAALDKLVDGTGVMLMGSAEVVHKPTEPVVFIEDMTTKDIAATGTVYPAGLVNLGNTCYMNATLQCLRPVKELREALMAQGGGVSADLANNFTTALKDMYGQLDGSVDSITPSMFVSVLRRAYPQFAQQSPRSGGYMQQDSEEFLSTLFSTLQQTLTQPAGGFKSLGPTSNVVDALFGLEMDEKLECTESDMEPVVTKKEKALKLVCNITIETNHLSDGIKIVSTGDIGSSKLVFELVSD
;
A
#
# COMPACT_ATOMS: atom_id res chain seq x y z
N MET A 1 24.91 41.55 30.32
CA MET A 1 25.77 40.35 30.49
C MET A 1 24.97 39.26 31.18
N LYS A 2 25.27 37.98 30.92
CA LYS A 2 24.92 36.79 31.73
C LYS A 2 26.04 36.55 32.78
N PRO A 3 26.02 35.52 33.67
CA PRO A 3 24.97 34.55 34.08
C PRO A 3 24.83 34.38 35.63
N LEU A 4 23.99 33.42 36.08
CA LEU A 4 24.16 32.40 37.17
C LEU A 4 22.75 31.98 37.70
N VAL A 5 22.27 30.72 37.82
CA VAL A 5 22.81 29.33 37.86
C VAL A 5 23.43 28.99 39.23
N ALA A 6 23.06 27.96 40.02
CA ALA A 6 22.18 26.75 39.92
C ALA A 6 21.57 26.43 41.34
N PRO A 7 21.24 25.18 41.81
CA PRO A 7 20.98 23.88 41.16
C PRO A 7 19.71 23.12 41.69
N VAL A 8 19.52 21.86 41.25
CA VAL A 8 18.60 20.84 41.80
C VAL A 8 19.40 19.63 42.30
N ALA A 9 18.89 18.85 43.27
CA ALA A 9 19.52 17.62 43.77
C ALA A 9 18.53 16.45 43.95
N LEU A 10 19.01 15.22 43.79
CA LEU A 10 18.25 13.95 43.94
C LEU A 10 18.37 13.36 45.36
N ALA A 11 17.43 12.49 45.72
CA ALA A 11 17.60 11.42 46.72
C ALA A 11 16.84 10.16 46.27
N THR A 12 17.31 8.96 46.65
CA THR A 12 16.82 7.65 46.14
C THR A 12 16.89 6.54 47.21
N TYR A 13 16.38 5.35 46.85
CA TYR A 13 16.46 4.03 47.51
C TYR A 13 15.47 3.63 48.63
N GLY A 14 15.09 2.35 48.61
CA GLY A 14 14.50 1.60 49.73
C GLY A 14 13.30 0.71 49.36
N ALA A 15 13.38 -0.62 49.55
CA ALA A 15 12.26 -1.55 49.35
C ALA A 15 12.37 -2.80 50.25
N THR A 16 11.25 -3.31 50.81
CA THR A 16 10.91 -4.75 50.99
C THR A 16 9.57 -5.02 51.74
N ILE A 17 8.76 -5.94 51.20
CA ILE A 17 7.96 -7.02 51.86
C ILE A 17 6.89 -6.70 52.96
N ARG A 18 5.60 -6.84 52.59
CA ARG A 18 4.46 -7.69 53.15
C ARG A 18 4.38 -8.08 54.66
N PRO A 19 3.23 -8.62 55.18
CA PRO A 19 1.79 -8.41 54.88
C PRO A 19 0.83 -8.43 56.12
N ARG A 20 -0.46 -8.05 55.99
CA ARG A 20 -1.64 -8.74 56.62
C ARG A 20 -3.01 -8.16 56.16
N ALA A 21 -4.12 -8.77 56.58
CA ALA A 21 -5.50 -8.46 56.16
C ALA A 21 -6.50 -8.51 57.33
N ASN A 22 -7.67 -7.87 57.14
CA ASN A 22 -9.02 -8.09 57.76
C ASN A 22 -9.88 -6.83 57.43
N SER A 23 -11.13 -6.82 56.93
CA SER A 23 -12.37 -7.63 57.04
C SER A 23 -13.52 -6.73 57.59
N ILE A 24 -14.73 -6.83 57.01
CA ILE A 24 -16.12 -6.66 57.55
C ILE A 24 -17.01 -6.10 56.41
N HIS A 25 -17.90 -6.88 55.76
CA HIS A 25 -19.34 -7.12 56.07
C HIS A 25 -20.25 -5.87 55.89
N ASN A 26 -21.47 -5.90 55.33
CA ASN A 26 -22.45 -6.93 54.89
C ASN A 26 -23.00 -6.59 53.47
N ALA A 27 -23.61 -7.44 52.61
CA ALA A 27 -24.32 -8.74 52.68
C ALA A 27 -25.87 -8.68 52.75
N HIS A 28 -26.56 -8.93 51.62
CA HIS A 28 -27.98 -9.34 51.41
C HIS A 28 -28.24 -9.44 49.86
N THR A 29 -29.04 -10.33 49.26
CA THR A 29 -29.83 -11.50 49.73
C THR A 29 -29.80 -12.65 48.69
N ARG A 30 -30.64 -13.70 48.83
CA ARG A 30 -30.44 -15.06 48.30
C ARG A 30 -31.67 -15.61 47.56
N ALA A 31 -31.46 -16.32 46.45
CA ALA A 31 -32.41 -17.25 45.83
C ALA A 31 -31.66 -18.48 45.26
N THR A 32 -32.32 -19.64 45.11
CA THR A 32 -31.65 -20.94 44.90
C THR A 32 -32.46 -21.96 44.09
N ASN A 33 -31.79 -22.77 43.26
CA ASN A 33 -31.99 -24.23 43.06
C ASN A 33 -30.86 -24.76 42.15
N THR A 34 -30.00 -25.77 42.41
CA THR A 34 -30.05 -27.12 43.03
C THR A 34 -30.21 -28.30 42.04
N ALA A 35 -29.10 -28.90 41.59
CA ALA A 35 -28.87 -30.36 41.33
C ALA A 35 -27.72 -30.61 40.30
N ARG A 36 -26.96 -31.72 40.30
CA ARG A 36 -26.48 -32.66 41.35
C ARG A 36 -25.39 -33.59 40.76
N LYS A 37 -24.49 -34.12 41.61
CA LYS A 37 -23.42 -35.14 41.34
C LYS A 37 -22.19 -34.60 40.58
N THR A 38 -20.91 -34.65 41.00
CA THR A 38 -20.04 -35.47 41.90
C THR A 38 -19.29 -36.63 41.25
N SER A 39 -17.94 -36.59 41.24
CA SER A 39 -17.10 -37.43 42.13
C SER A 39 -15.58 -37.16 42.10
N LYS A 40 -14.99 -36.95 43.28
CA LYS A 40 -13.67 -37.41 43.79
C LYS A 40 -12.35 -37.09 43.03
N ALA A 41 -11.45 -36.39 43.74
CA ALA A 41 -10.00 -36.63 43.71
C ALA A 41 -9.61 -37.72 44.77
N PRO A 42 -8.32 -38.09 44.91
CA PRO A 42 -7.47 -37.40 45.90
C PRO A 42 -6.00 -37.17 45.47
N LEU A 43 -5.25 -36.43 46.30
CA LEU A 43 -3.78 -36.24 46.21
C LEU A 43 -3.01 -37.30 47.00
N LEU A 44 -1.70 -37.38 46.75
CA LEU A 44 -0.66 -37.84 47.70
C LEU A 44 0.67 -37.09 47.43
N GLU A 45 1.53 -36.98 48.44
CA GLU A 45 2.70 -36.06 48.48
C GLU A 45 4.04 -36.82 48.60
N ALA A 46 5.16 -36.24 48.11
CA ALA A 46 6.51 -36.40 48.68
C ALA A 46 7.56 -35.42 48.06
N GLN A 47 8.52 -34.98 48.88
CA GLN A 47 9.39 -33.80 48.74
C GLN A 47 10.71 -33.97 47.94
N ALA A 48 11.20 -32.83 47.38
CA ALA A 48 12.61 -32.38 47.23
C ALA A 48 13.60 -33.19 46.32
N SER A 49 14.58 -32.61 45.61
CA SER A 49 15.34 -31.35 45.83
C SER A 49 16.09 -30.81 44.57
N SER A 50 16.74 -29.63 44.69
CA SER A 50 17.65 -28.95 43.71
C SER A 50 17.02 -28.24 42.50
N THR A 51 17.81 -27.39 41.81
CA THR A 51 17.35 -26.22 41.02
C THR A 51 17.99 -26.14 39.58
N PRO A 52 17.94 -25.01 38.83
CA PRO A 52 17.00 -24.72 37.71
C PRO A 52 17.75 -24.60 36.34
N PRO A 53 17.32 -23.89 35.25
CA PRO A 53 16.05 -23.19 34.96
C PRO A 53 15.43 -23.38 33.53
N THR A 54 14.16 -22.93 33.40
CA THR A 54 13.48 -22.32 32.21
C THR A 54 13.79 -22.73 30.75
N ARG A 55 12.75 -23.18 30.02
CA ARG A 55 12.29 -22.55 28.75
C ARG A 55 10.86 -23.01 28.37
N THR A 56 10.06 -22.13 27.76
CA THR A 56 8.68 -22.40 27.31
C THR A 56 8.53 -22.09 25.81
N LYS A 57 7.55 -22.74 25.16
CA LYS A 57 7.33 -22.77 23.71
C LYS A 57 6.57 -21.53 23.19
N MET A 58 6.89 -21.10 21.96
CA MET A 58 5.99 -20.96 20.78
C MET A 58 6.90 -20.53 19.60
N ALA A 59 6.85 -21.08 18.38
CA ALA A 59 5.73 -21.46 17.49
C ALA A 59 5.10 -20.24 16.79
N ILE A 60 5.59 -19.99 15.57
CA ILE A 60 5.02 -19.08 14.57
C ILE A 60 4.57 -19.94 13.40
N VAL A 61 3.39 -19.67 12.84
CA VAL A 61 3.05 -19.98 11.45
C VAL A 61 2.35 -18.75 10.89
N GLY A 62 2.95 -18.16 9.86
CA GLY A 62 2.24 -17.31 8.91
C GLY A 62 2.11 -18.06 7.58
N VAL A 63 1.19 -17.63 6.74
CA VAL A 63 1.08 -18.02 5.32
C VAL A 63 1.03 -16.74 4.48
N SER A 64 1.21 -16.81 3.16
CA SER A 64 1.17 -15.65 2.27
C SER A 64 0.62 -16.02 0.88
N VAL A 65 -0.30 -15.19 0.37
CA VAL A 65 -0.59 -14.70 -1.02
C VAL A 65 -0.22 -15.61 -2.25
N LEU A 66 0.24 -15.26 -3.46
CA LEU A 66 0.56 -13.99 -4.19
C LEU A 66 0.17 -14.09 -5.71
N LEU A 67 1.00 -13.65 -6.68
CA LEU A 67 0.55 -13.10 -7.99
C LEU A 67 1.03 -13.84 -9.26
N PHE A 68 0.21 -13.83 -10.35
CA PHE A 68 0.55 -13.55 -11.79
C PHE A 68 0.00 -14.43 -12.97
N ALA A 69 -0.25 -13.73 -14.10
CA ALA A 69 0.13 -14.02 -15.52
C ALA A 69 -0.98 -14.36 -16.58
N SER A 70 -0.87 -14.05 -17.89
CA SER A 70 -0.40 -12.84 -18.67
C SER A 70 -0.25 -13.11 -20.19
N VAL A 71 -1.04 -12.49 -21.10
CA VAL A 71 -0.77 -12.40 -22.58
C VAL A 71 -1.34 -11.09 -23.21
N PHE A 72 -0.76 -10.61 -24.33
CA PHE A 72 -1.14 -9.44 -25.17
C PHE A 72 -2.37 -9.74 -26.11
N VAL A 73 -2.97 -8.86 -26.95
CA VAL A 73 -2.51 -7.67 -27.72
C VAL A 73 -3.68 -6.72 -28.10
N LEU A 74 -3.34 -5.46 -28.43
CA LEU A 74 -4.00 -4.51 -29.36
C LEU A 74 -5.07 -3.53 -28.84
N VAL A 75 -5.10 -2.36 -29.49
CA VAL A 75 -5.76 -1.10 -29.10
C VAL A 75 -7.16 -0.97 -29.73
N ASN A 76 -8.11 -0.41 -28.98
CA ASN A 76 -9.22 0.37 -29.53
C ASN A 76 -9.50 1.59 -28.64
N MET A 77 -9.49 2.79 -29.23
CA MET A 77 -9.88 4.05 -28.56
C MET A 77 -11.32 4.41 -28.96
N MET A 78 -12.12 4.96 -28.04
CA MET A 78 -13.32 5.74 -28.38
C MET A 78 -13.47 7.00 -27.52
N ARG A 79 -14.23 7.99 -28.03
CA ARG A 79 -14.32 9.39 -27.56
C ARG A 79 -15.65 9.70 -26.86
N VAL A 80 -15.69 10.77 -26.05
CA VAL A 80 -16.91 11.50 -25.61
C VAL A 80 -16.63 13.03 -25.60
N PRO A 81 -17.63 13.96 -25.73
CA PRO A 81 -17.43 15.42 -25.91
C PRO A 81 -18.13 16.33 -24.82
N VAL A 82 -18.05 17.68 -24.71
CA VAL A 82 -17.47 18.78 -25.53
C VAL A 82 -17.22 20.12 -24.74
N TYR A 83 -16.17 20.90 -25.09
CA TYR A 83 -15.91 22.36 -24.84
C TYR A 83 -16.00 22.91 -23.37
N ASP A 84 -15.43 24.08 -22.98
CA ASP A 84 -15.44 25.41 -23.62
C ASP A 84 -14.21 26.32 -23.36
N GLU A 85 -14.06 27.40 -24.14
CA GLU A 85 -12.90 28.29 -24.24
C GLU A 85 -13.16 29.69 -23.61
N SER A 86 -12.55 30.03 -22.46
CA SER A 86 -12.69 31.40 -21.91
C SER A 86 -11.52 31.96 -21.06
N ILE A 87 -10.25 31.68 -21.40
CA ILE A 87 -9.09 32.39 -20.80
C ILE A 87 -8.16 32.92 -21.90
N THR A 88 -8.12 34.24 -22.09
CA THR A 88 -7.34 34.92 -23.13
C THR A 88 -5.89 35.18 -22.72
N ILE A 89 -4.93 34.43 -23.28
CA ILE A 89 -3.52 34.85 -23.38
C ILE A 89 -3.02 34.60 -24.82
N SER A 90 -2.31 35.56 -25.41
CA SER A 90 -1.97 35.59 -26.84
C SER A 90 -0.58 35.02 -27.15
N ALA A 91 -0.49 33.92 -27.92
CA ALA A 91 0.61 33.68 -28.87
C ALA A 91 0.32 32.57 -29.91
N ALA A 92 0.40 32.92 -31.20
CA ALA A 92 0.88 32.08 -32.32
C ALA A 92 0.32 30.65 -32.58
N LEU A 93 -0.89 30.58 -33.16
CA LEU A 93 -1.26 29.77 -34.35
C LEU A 93 -0.57 28.40 -34.62
N SER A 94 -1.31 27.31 -34.39
CA SER A 94 -1.67 26.36 -35.47
C SER A 94 -2.93 25.56 -35.08
N ALA A 95 -3.72 25.11 -36.06
CA ALA A 95 -5.03 24.47 -35.83
C ALA A 95 -5.51 23.70 -37.09
N PRO A 96 -6.55 22.83 -37.03
CA PRO A 96 -7.19 22.24 -35.84
C PRO A 96 -7.16 20.69 -35.86
N ALA A 97 -7.49 20.06 -34.72
CA ALA A 97 -7.84 18.63 -34.66
C ALA A 97 -9.20 18.47 -33.97
N THR A 98 -10.15 17.80 -34.64
CA THR A 98 -11.53 17.63 -34.15
C THR A 98 -11.65 16.52 -33.12
N GLY A 99 -12.48 16.72 -32.09
CA GLY A 99 -12.79 15.71 -31.08
C GLY A 99 -12.22 16.08 -29.70
N PRO A 100 -13.06 16.18 -28.65
CA PRO A 100 -12.61 16.57 -27.32
C PRO A 100 -11.89 15.44 -26.58
N ALA A 101 -11.17 15.82 -25.51
CA ALA A 101 -10.38 14.91 -24.70
C ALA A 101 -11.25 14.07 -23.75
N ALA A 102 -10.79 12.85 -23.47
CA ALA A 102 -11.21 12.09 -22.29
C ALA A 102 -10.51 12.68 -21.04
N PRO A 103 -11.01 12.39 -19.81
CA PRO A 103 -10.33 12.79 -18.56
C PRO A 103 -8.86 12.35 -18.56
N THR A 104 -7.94 13.28 -18.31
CA THR A 104 -6.52 13.02 -18.49
C THR A 104 -5.94 12.24 -17.31
N GLN A 105 -5.30 11.11 -17.63
CA GLN A 105 -4.44 10.37 -16.70
C GLN A 105 -3.03 10.96 -16.74
N MET A 106 -2.49 11.32 -15.58
CA MET A 106 -1.11 11.80 -15.47
C MET A 106 -0.17 10.61 -15.43
N HIS A 107 0.29 10.18 -16.61
CA HIS A 107 1.27 9.11 -16.73
C HIS A 107 2.63 9.59 -16.23
N VAL A 108 3.32 8.73 -15.48
CA VAL A 108 4.65 9.01 -14.93
C VAL A 108 5.63 7.89 -15.29
N ALA A 109 6.89 8.24 -15.56
CA ALA A 109 8.00 7.31 -15.64
C ALA A 109 9.25 7.86 -14.93
N PHE A 110 9.96 6.99 -14.21
CA PHE A 110 11.20 7.34 -13.51
C PHE A 110 12.33 7.55 -14.52
N ALA A 111 12.97 8.73 -14.51
CA ALA A 111 13.87 9.12 -15.57
C ALA A 111 15.35 8.91 -15.21
N GLY A 112 15.78 7.65 -15.25
CA GLY A 112 17.18 7.22 -15.38
C GLY A 112 18.07 7.37 -14.14
N GLU A 113 18.51 6.24 -13.60
CA GLU A 113 19.61 6.18 -12.62
C GLU A 113 20.95 6.50 -13.31
N VAL A 114 21.30 7.79 -13.40
CA VAL A 114 22.48 8.26 -14.15
C VAL A 114 23.50 8.92 -13.23
N ALA A 115 24.56 8.19 -12.88
CA ALA A 115 25.70 8.70 -12.14
C ALA A 115 26.68 9.47 -13.05
N VAL A 116 26.33 10.71 -13.43
CA VAL A 116 27.16 11.57 -14.31
C VAL A 116 27.58 12.88 -13.64
N LYS A 117 28.80 13.31 -13.94
CA LYS A 117 29.40 14.54 -13.41
C LYS A 117 28.82 15.80 -14.05
N GLY A 118 28.06 16.56 -13.26
CA GLY A 118 27.82 17.99 -13.49
C GLY A 118 26.61 18.33 -14.36
N TYR A 119 25.61 18.95 -13.75
CA TYR A 119 24.62 19.76 -14.44
C TYR A 119 24.22 20.97 -13.59
N THR A 120 23.75 22.05 -14.23
CA THR A 120 23.41 23.31 -13.54
C THR A 120 21.95 23.31 -13.12
N ALA A 121 21.68 23.53 -11.82
CA ALA A 121 20.31 23.54 -11.30
C ALA A 121 19.48 24.71 -11.86
N ILE A 122 18.36 24.40 -12.52
CA ILE A 122 17.36 25.40 -12.92
C ILE A 122 16.61 25.84 -11.67
N ARG A 123 16.85 27.06 -11.20
CA ARG A 123 16.07 27.69 -10.13
C ARG A 123 14.83 28.36 -10.72
N THR A 124 13.66 27.79 -10.50
CA THR A 124 12.37 28.43 -10.82
C THR A 124 12.03 29.51 -9.79
N SER A 125 11.30 30.55 -10.23
CA SER A 125 10.96 31.73 -9.44
C SER A 125 9.82 31.49 -8.44
N THR A 126 9.60 32.46 -7.54
CA THR A 126 8.69 32.39 -6.38
C THR A 126 7.28 31.90 -6.68
N ALA A 127 6.71 32.19 -7.85
CA ALA A 127 5.38 31.69 -8.24
C ALA A 127 5.32 30.15 -8.31
N ALA A 128 6.39 29.50 -8.79
CA ALA A 128 6.44 28.04 -8.87
C ALA A 128 6.45 27.37 -7.47
N ALA A 129 6.95 28.07 -6.43
CA ALA A 129 6.93 27.55 -5.07
C ALA A 129 5.52 27.50 -4.47
N ALA A 130 4.60 28.38 -4.91
CA ALA A 130 3.19 28.33 -4.50
C ALA A 130 2.49 27.12 -5.13
N GLU A 131 2.63 26.92 -6.44
CA GLU A 131 1.99 25.80 -7.15
C GLU A 131 2.57 24.44 -6.75
N LEU A 132 3.87 24.35 -6.42
CA LEU A 132 4.46 23.13 -5.84
C LEU A 132 3.84 22.76 -4.48
N ARG A 133 3.42 23.75 -3.67
CA ARG A 133 2.75 23.51 -2.38
C ARG A 133 1.28 23.11 -2.52
N LEU A 134 0.72 23.14 -3.73
CA LEU A 134 -0.68 22.77 -4.02
C LEU A 134 -0.81 21.59 -5.01
N GLY A 135 0.32 21.01 -5.43
CA GLY A 135 0.40 19.93 -6.41
C GLY A 135 0.46 18.52 -5.81
N MET A 136 0.94 17.55 -6.58
CA MET A 136 0.99 16.13 -6.20
C MET A 136 2.42 15.58 -6.18
N THR A 137 2.78 14.88 -5.10
CA THR A 137 4.11 14.26 -4.97
C THR A 137 4.10 12.79 -5.37
N VAL A 138 4.68 12.51 -6.54
CA VAL A 138 5.02 11.14 -6.93
C VAL A 138 6.06 10.61 -5.95
N SER A 139 5.78 9.45 -5.34
CA SER A 139 6.70 8.80 -4.40
C SER A 139 6.96 7.36 -4.82
N TRP A 140 8.23 6.91 -4.77
CA TRP A 140 8.62 5.55 -5.13
C TRP A 140 9.81 5.04 -4.29
N ALA A 141 10.09 3.74 -4.38
CA ALA A 141 11.13 3.06 -3.62
C ALA A 141 12.22 2.48 -4.53
N THR A 142 13.48 2.47 -4.08
CA THR A 142 14.59 1.75 -4.74
C THR A 142 15.50 1.07 -3.71
N ALA A 143 16.30 0.09 -4.16
CA ALA A 143 17.27 -0.61 -3.30
C ALA A 143 18.56 0.18 -3.03
N ALA A 144 18.86 1.23 -3.82
CA ALA A 144 20.15 1.91 -3.80
C ALA A 144 20.02 3.44 -3.80
N LYS A 145 20.89 4.14 -3.06
CA LYS A 145 20.80 5.58 -2.89
C LYS A 145 21.15 6.33 -4.19
N THR A 146 20.17 6.98 -4.82
CA THR A 146 20.42 7.88 -5.95
C THR A 146 20.89 9.26 -5.48
N ALA A 147 21.72 9.93 -6.29
CA ALA A 147 22.11 11.33 -6.03
C ALA A 147 20.99 12.35 -6.33
N THR A 148 20.00 12.00 -7.16
CA THR A 148 18.93 12.89 -7.59
C THR A 148 17.72 12.08 -8.05
N SER A 149 16.53 12.40 -7.53
CA SER A 149 15.27 11.79 -7.96
C SER A 149 14.64 12.62 -9.06
N THR A 150 14.27 12.02 -10.20
CA THR A 150 13.55 12.71 -11.29
C THR A 150 12.45 11.85 -11.88
N VAL A 151 11.36 12.51 -12.29
CA VAL A 151 10.24 11.87 -13.01
C VAL A 151 9.97 12.61 -14.31
N ARG A 152 9.65 11.87 -15.37
CA ARG A 152 8.97 12.43 -16.53
C ARG A 152 7.47 12.17 -16.39
N TYR A 153 6.68 13.16 -16.77
CA TYR A 153 5.23 13.09 -16.73
C TYR A 153 4.61 13.71 -17.98
N GLY A 154 3.38 13.30 -18.27
CA GLY A 154 2.62 13.77 -19.42
C GLY A 154 1.23 13.18 -19.47
N LEU A 155 0.46 13.62 -20.48
CA LEU A 155 -0.96 13.33 -20.62
C LEU A 155 -1.24 12.00 -21.34
N SER A 156 -0.17 11.31 -21.78
CA SER A 156 -0.24 9.96 -22.33
C SER A 156 1.03 9.17 -21.96
N LYS A 157 0.95 7.84 -21.99
CA LYS A 157 2.10 6.96 -21.73
C LYS A 157 3.26 7.17 -22.73
N ASP A 158 2.94 7.57 -23.95
CA ASP A 158 3.90 7.67 -25.06
C ASP A 158 4.47 9.09 -25.25
N ASP A 159 3.84 10.10 -24.64
CA ASP A 159 4.34 11.49 -24.55
C ASP A 159 4.55 11.91 -23.09
N LEU A 160 5.76 11.62 -22.59
CA LEU A 160 6.25 12.04 -21.28
C LEU A 160 7.28 13.18 -21.45
N SER A 161 6.86 14.23 -22.16
CA SER A 161 7.69 15.38 -22.55
C SER A 161 8.15 16.27 -21.39
N THR A 162 7.43 16.28 -20.25
CA THR A 162 7.77 17.17 -19.12
C THR A 162 8.63 16.44 -18.09
N LEU A 163 9.74 17.05 -17.67
CA LEU A 163 10.65 16.51 -16.65
C LEU A 163 10.55 17.34 -15.36
N GLN A 164 10.33 16.69 -14.22
CA GLN A 164 10.42 17.28 -12.88
C GLN A 164 11.55 16.60 -12.09
N GLN A 165 12.25 17.39 -11.28
CA GLN A 165 13.35 16.95 -10.43
C GLN A 165 13.07 17.29 -8.97
N ALA A 166 13.47 16.42 -8.05
CA ALA A 166 13.44 16.70 -6.62
C ALA A 166 14.45 17.81 -6.25
N THR A 167 14.01 18.76 -5.43
CA THR A 167 14.89 19.71 -4.73
C THR A 167 15.62 19.07 -3.54
N GLU A 168 15.26 17.84 -3.20
CA GLU A 168 15.57 17.14 -1.96
C GLU A 168 16.16 15.75 -2.25
N PRO A 169 17.07 15.21 -1.41
CA PRO A 169 17.60 13.87 -1.59
C PRO A 169 16.56 12.79 -1.27
N CYS A 170 16.78 11.56 -1.74
CA CYS A 170 15.99 10.41 -1.30
C CYS A 170 16.21 10.12 0.19
N GLU A 171 15.10 9.87 0.89
CA GLU A 171 15.03 9.62 2.33
C GLU A 171 15.11 8.12 2.63
N GLN A 172 15.36 7.77 3.89
CA GLN A 172 15.30 6.41 4.42
C GLN A 172 14.98 6.52 5.91
N TYR A 173 14.19 5.58 6.43
CA TYR A 173 13.88 5.47 7.85
C TYR A 173 14.17 4.07 8.40
N ASP A 174 14.66 4.04 9.63
CA ASP A 174 14.77 2.84 10.47
C ASP A 174 13.56 2.73 11.40
N PHE A 175 13.12 1.51 11.64
CA PHE A 175 12.01 1.19 12.54
C PHE A 175 12.23 -0.20 13.14
N CYS A 176 12.54 -0.26 14.43
CA CYS A 176 13.01 -1.49 15.09
C CYS A 176 14.20 -2.12 14.33
N SER A 177 14.09 -3.39 13.92
CA SER A 177 15.11 -4.12 13.13
C SER A 177 14.84 -4.06 11.62
N TYR A 178 13.94 -3.18 11.17
CA TYR A 178 13.63 -2.95 9.77
C TYR A 178 14.24 -1.60 9.33
N THR A 179 14.91 -1.62 8.19
CA THR A 179 15.38 -0.43 7.47
C THR A 179 14.63 -0.38 6.14
N SER A 180 14.06 0.76 5.80
CA SER A 180 13.30 0.92 4.55
C SER A 180 14.18 0.92 3.29
N PRO A 181 13.61 0.66 2.11
CA PRO A 181 14.19 1.08 0.84
C PRO A 181 14.53 2.58 0.82
N TRP A 182 15.32 3.01 -0.16
CA TRP A 182 15.47 4.45 -0.43
C TRP A 182 14.18 4.99 -1.03
N LEU A 183 13.63 6.04 -0.41
CA LEU A 183 12.33 6.61 -0.73
C LEU A 183 12.53 7.95 -1.45
N HIS A 184 11.94 8.06 -2.63
CA HIS A 184 12.14 9.15 -3.58
C HIS A 184 10.85 9.92 -3.73
N HIS A 185 10.95 11.25 -3.81
CA HIS A 185 9.79 12.15 -3.87
C HIS A 185 10.00 13.22 -4.92
N VAL A 186 9.06 13.39 -5.85
CA VAL A 186 9.08 14.49 -6.81
C VAL A 186 7.68 15.10 -6.93
N THR A 187 7.56 16.38 -6.57
CA THR A 187 6.29 17.11 -6.61
C THR A 187 6.06 17.76 -7.96
N ILE A 188 4.97 17.36 -8.63
CA ILE A 188 4.44 17.97 -9.84
C ILE A 188 3.55 19.16 -9.42
N PRO A 189 3.73 20.37 -9.98
CA PRO A 189 2.95 21.56 -9.60
C PRO A 189 1.44 21.44 -9.77
N GLY A 190 0.68 22.14 -8.91
CA GLY A 190 -0.79 22.17 -8.91
C GLY A 190 -1.41 22.75 -10.19
N ASP A 191 -0.72 23.68 -10.86
CA ASP A 191 -1.14 24.22 -12.17
C ASP A 191 -1.12 23.19 -13.32
N LYS A 192 -0.67 21.94 -13.05
CA LYS A 192 -0.75 20.79 -13.96
C LYS A 192 -1.86 19.80 -13.62
N LEU A 193 -2.59 20.03 -12.52
CA LEU A 193 -3.75 19.23 -12.10
C LEU A 193 -5.05 19.90 -12.61
N THR A 194 -5.18 19.94 -13.92
CA THR A 194 -6.28 20.58 -14.66
C THR A 194 -7.65 19.95 -14.35
N PRO A 195 -8.79 20.62 -14.62
CA PRO A 195 -10.12 20.14 -14.21
C PRO A 195 -10.56 18.76 -14.72
N ASP A 196 -9.89 18.25 -15.75
CA ASP A 196 -10.07 16.92 -16.33
C ASP A 196 -9.18 15.83 -15.68
N THR A 197 -8.33 16.19 -14.70
CA THR A 197 -7.44 15.28 -13.97
C THR A 197 -8.24 14.40 -13.01
N THR A 198 -8.20 13.08 -13.20
CA THR A 198 -8.75 12.12 -12.23
C THR A 198 -7.74 11.86 -11.12
N ALA A 199 -8.14 12.03 -9.85
CA ALA A 199 -7.30 11.84 -8.67
C ALA A 199 -7.98 10.95 -7.63
N ILE A 200 -7.19 10.17 -6.88
CA ILE A 200 -7.66 9.41 -5.71
C ILE A 200 -7.32 10.20 -4.45
N VAL A 201 -8.26 10.27 -3.52
CA VAL A 201 -8.04 10.86 -2.19
C VAL A 201 -8.41 9.82 -1.11
N CYS A 202 -7.48 9.48 -0.23
CA CYS A 202 -7.63 8.44 0.78
C CYS A 202 -7.69 9.03 2.19
N ALA A 203 -8.66 8.58 3.00
CA ALA A 203 -8.91 9.09 4.35
C ALA A 203 -8.00 8.50 5.46
N GLY A 204 -6.95 7.75 5.09
CA GLY A 204 -6.03 7.08 6.03
C GLY A 204 -6.47 5.69 6.46
N ASP A 205 -5.65 5.06 7.31
CA ASP A 205 -5.58 3.61 7.55
C ASP A 205 -5.31 2.84 6.25
N LEU A 206 -4.06 2.97 5.78
CA LEU A 206 -3.64 2.53 4.45
C LEU A 206 -3.36 1.04 4.37
N SER A 207 -2.29 0.61 5.05
CA SER A 207 -1.66 -0.69 4.86
C SER A 207 -1.93 -1.68 5.98
N TYR A 208 -2.56 -1.21 7.07
CA TYR A 208 -2.71 -1.92 8.34
C TYR A 208 -1.39 -2.60 8.77
N ALA A 209 -0.29 -1.84 8.64
CA ALA A 209 1.06 -2.29 8.97
C ALA A 209 1.22 -2.58 10.45
N ASP A 210 0.70 -1.72 11.32
CA ASP A 210 0.64 -1.93 12.78
C ASP A 210 2.03 -2.22 13.40
N SER A 211 3.03 -1.43 12.98
CA SER A 211 4.47 -1.65 13.24
C SER A 211 5.13 -2.82 12.49
N GLU A 212 4.39 -3.71 11.80
CA GLU A 212 4.93 -4.75 10.90
C GLU A 212 5.30 -4.17 9.52
N GLN A 213 6.41 -3.42 9.49
CA GLN A 213 6.82 -2.55 8.37
C GLN A 213 6.82 -3.19 6.97
N TYR A 214 7.12 -4.48 6.83
CA TYR A 214 7.13 -5.17 5.53
C TYR A 214 5.76 -5.17 4.82
N ARG A 215 4.66 -4.92 5.56
CA ARG A 215 3.32 -4.77 4.99
C ARG A 215 3.21 -3.50 4.16
N TRP A 216 3.90 -2.42 4.51
CA TRP A 216 3.96 -1.20 3.70
C TRP A 216 4.55 -1.46 2.31
N ASP A 217 5.57 -2.31 2.20
CA ASP A 217 6.21 -2.64 0.92
C ASP A 217 5.29 -3.53 0.07
N ARG A 218 4.65 -4.54 0.68
CA ARG A 218 3.64 -5.37 0.00
C ARG A 218 2.45 -4.54 -0.49
N TRP A 219 1.97 -3.62 0.33
CA TRP A 219 0.86 -2.74 0.00
C TRP A 219 1.24 -1.74 -1.11
N GLY A 220 2.44 -1.17 -1.06
CA GLY A 220 2.98 -0.34 -2.15
C GLY A 220 3.01 -1.07 -3.49
N ASN A 221 3.47 -2.33 -3.50
CA ASN A 221 3.49 -3.17 -4.71
C ASN A 221 2.08 -3.54 -5.19
N LEU A 222 1.11 -3.70 -4.29
CA LEU A 222 -0.29 -3.99 -4.63
C LEU A 222 -0.96 -2.80 -5.35
N VAL A 223 -0.70 -1.58 -4.88
CA VAL A 223 -1.35 -0.36 -5.39
C VAL A 223 -0.60 0.31 -6.55
N GLU A 224 0.69 -0.02 -6.78
CA GLU A 224 1.53 0.52 -7.86
C GLU A 224 0.82 0.66 -9.23
N PRO A 225 0.07 -0.34 -9.74
CA PRO A 225 -0.54 -0.26 -11.08
C PRO A 225 -1.56 0.88 -11.23
N LEU A 226 -2.10 1.37 -10.11
CA LEU A 226 -3.07 2.47 -10.02
C LEU A 226 -2.34 3.80 -9.79
N ILE A 227 -1.44 3.84 -8.81
CA ILE A 227 -0.85 5.07 -8.28
C ILE A 227 0.30 5.62 -9.15
N ALA A 228 0.86 4.80 -10.03
CA ALA A 228 1.82 5.24 -11.06
C ALA A 228 1.16 6.00 -12.24
N ARG A 229 -0.17 6.20 -12.22
CA ARG A 229 -0.97 6.72 -13.34
C ARG A 229 -2.02 7.77 -12.96
N MET A 230 -2.35 7.88 -11.68
CA MET A 230 -3.32 8.85 -11.16
C MET A 230 -2.78 9.50 -9.88
N PRO A 231 -2.86 10.83 -9.74
CA PRO A 231 -2.57 11.54 -8.49
C PRO A 231 -3.20 10.87 -7.27
N TRP A 232 -2.40 10.62 -6.22
CA TRP A 232 -2.89 10.04 -4.97
C TRP A 232 -2.57 10.94 -3.78
N MET A 233 -3.61 11.38 -3.09
CA MET A 233 -3.52 12.31 -1.96
C MET A 233 -4.08 11.61 -0.71
N ILE A 234 -3.44 11.80 0.45
CA ILE A 234 -3.62 10.91 1.61
C ILE A 234 -3.71 11.71 2.93
N ALA A 235 -4.71 11.39 3.75
CA ALA A 235 -4.76 11.74 5.17
C ALA A 235 -4.16 10.62 6.05
N PRO A 236 -3.51 10.91 7.20
CA PRO A 236 -3.00 9.89 8.11
C PRO A 236 -4.06 9.40 9.11
N GLY A 237 -4.25 8.08 9.18
CA GLY A 237 -5.15 7.38 10.10
C GLY A 237 -4.51 6.94 11.43
N ASN A 238 -5.21 6.09 12.20
CA ASN A 238 -4.68 5.56 13.46
C ASN A 238 -3.64 4.46 13.26
N HIS A 239 -3.77 3.64 12.22
CA HIS A 239 -2.81 2.59 11.91
C HIS A 239 -1.46 3.20 11.45
N GLU A 240 -1.48 4.41 10.87
CA GLU A 240 -0.28 5.18 10.56
C GLU A 240 0.45 5.79 11.79
N LEU A 241 -0.13 5.85 13.00
CA LEU A 241 0.63 6.33 14.18
C LEU A 241 1.89 5.48 14.38
N GLU A 242 1.67 4.17 14.31
CA GLU A 242 2.59 3.09 14.68
C GLU A 242 3.20 3.24 16.09
N ARG A 243 3.94 2.21 16.52
CA ARG A 243 4.70 2.22 17.78
C ARG A 243 6.10 1.67 17.51
N PRO A 244 7.10 2.53 17.22
CA PRO A 244 8.49 2.09 17.16
C PRO A 244 8.97 1.64 18.53
N CYS A 245 9.93 0.72 18.56
CA CYS A 245 10.55 0.22 19.79
C CYS A 245 11.76 1.07 20.24
N GLN A 246 12.33 1.88 19.34
CA GLN A 246 13.23 2.97 19.71
C GLN A 246 12.44 4.17 20.27
N PRO A 247 12.84 4.78 21.40
CA PRO A 247 12.14 5.93 21.97
C PRO A 247 12.31 7.22 21.17
N ASP A 248 13.38 7.32 20.37
CA ASP A 248 13.73 8.52 19.60
C ASP A 248 13.08 8.58 18.20
N VAL A 249 12.44 7.49 17.76
CA VAL A 249 11.74 7.43 16.47
C VAL A 249 10.33 8.00 16.64
N SER A 250 9.96 8.95 15.78
CA SER A 250 8.64 9.60 15.83
C SER A 250 7.52 8.68 15.33
N LYS A 251 6.31 8.90 15.88
CA LYS A 251 5.06 8.41 15.27
C LYS A 251 4.94 8.90 13.83
N PHE A 252 4.18 8.17 13.01
CA PHE A 252 3.97 8.47 11.59
C PHE A 252 5.23 8.42 10.71
N VAL A 253 6.36 7.88 11.17
CA VAL A 253 7.61 7.87 10.37
C VAL A 253 7.43 7.12 9.04
N ALA A 254 6.77 5.96 9.03
CA ALA A 254 6.51 5.21 7.79
C ALA A 254 5.64 6.00 6.81
N TYR A 255 4.54 6.59 7.30
CA TYR A 255 3.65 7.46 6.51
C TYR A 255 4.39 8.69 5.95
N GLN A 256 5.10 9.45 6.80
CA GLN A 256 5.76 10.70 6.40
C GLN A 256 6.93 10.49 5.45
N THR A 257 7.66 9.38 5.56
CA THR A 257 8.80 9.07 4.69
C THR A 257 8.39 8.31 3.43
N ARG A 258 7.26 7.60 3.39
CA ARG A 258 6.76 6.95 2.15
C ARG A 258 5.92 7.87 1.28
N PHE A 259 5.08 8.71 1.90
CA PHE A 259 4.05 9.48 1.20
C PHE A 259 4.23 10.98 1.45
N ARG A 260 5.25 11.58 0.83
CA ARG A 260 5.63 13.00 1.03
C ARG A 260 4.67 13.97 0.31
N MET A 261 3.40 13.97 0.72
CA MET A 261 2.35 14.90 0.24
C MET A 261 2.83 16.37 0.32
N PRO A 262 2.30 17.30 -0.50
CA PRO A 262 2.75 18.68 -0.52
C PRO A 262 2.69 19.33 0.87
N TYR A 263 3.78 19.95 1.29
CA TYR A 263 3.83 20.81 2.47
C TYR A 263 4.86 21.92 2.25
N ASP A 264 4.72 23.03 2.96
CA ASP A 264 5.72 24.08 2.97
C ASP A 264 6.81 23.78 4.01
N PRO A 265 8.06 23.47 3.63
CA PRO A 265 9.15 23.23 4.58
C PRO A 265 9.60 24.50 5.32
N GLU A 266 9.20 25.68 4.86
CA GLU A 266 9.46 26.97 5.54
C GLU A 266 8.36 27.32 6.56
N ASN A 267 7.18 26.68 6.48
CA ASN A 267 6.05 26.97 7.36
C ASN A 267 6.16 26.19 8.68
N GLN A 268 6.59 26.89 9.72
CA GLN A 268 6.76 26.35 11.07
C GLN A 268 5.46 25.86 11.73
N LEU A 269 4.28 26.18 11.16
CA LEU A 269 3.00 25.64 11.60
C LEU A 269 2.71 24.24 11.04
N GLN A 270 3.33 23.83 9.93
CA GLN A 270 3.11 22.50 9.34
C GLN A 270 4.06 21.44 9.92
N ARG A 271 3.51 20.26 10.22
CA ARG A 271 4.28 19.09 10.67
C ARG A 271 4.45 18.11 9.50
N ARG A 272 5.33 18.47 8.56
CA ARG A 272 5.45 17.82 7.24
C ARG A 272 4.05 17.65 6.62
N ASN A 273 3.76 16.46 6.11
CA ASN A 273 2.53 16.04 5.46
C ASN A 273 1.42 15.52 6.39
N LEU A 274 1.40 15.88 7.69
CA LEU A 274 0.29 15.49 8.59
C LEU A 274 -1.01 16.28 8.36
N TYR A 275 -0.91 17.50 7.85
CA TYR A 275 -2.04 18.35 7.46
C TYR A 275 -1.55 19.38 6.42
N TYR A 276 -2.29 19.53 5.33
CA TYR A 276 -1.88 20.29 4.14
C TYR A 276 -3.06 20.61 3.22
N GLY A 277 -2.89 21.60 2.35
CA GLY A 277 -3.86 21.96 1.31
C GLY A 277 -3.35 21.57 -0.08
N PHE A 278 -4.25 21.29 -1.01
CA PHE A 278 -3.92 21.09 -2.43
C PHE A 278 -5.12 21.44 -3.32
N ARG A 279 -4.90 21.51 -4.65
CA ARG A 279 -5.97 21.81 -5.62
C ARG A 279 -6.01 20.79 -6.74
N VAL A 280 -7.23 20.46 -7.17
CA VAL A 280 -7.49 19.69 -8.41
C VAL A 280 -8.69 20.35 -9.09
N GLY A 281 -8.47 20.93 -10.27
CA GLY A 281 -9.52 21.66 -10.99
C GLY A 281 -10.19 22.77 -10.16
N LEU A 282 -11.51 22.66 -10.00
CA LEU A 282 -12.35 23.60 -9.26
C LEU A 282 -12.38 23.37 -7.74
N VAL A 283 -11.65 22.37 -7.22
CA VAL A 283 -11.70 21.97 -5.81
C VAL A 283 -10.42 22.34 -5.07
N HIS A 284 -10.58 23.02 -3.94
CA HIS A 284 -9.56 23.12 -2.91
C HIS A 284 -9.80 22.01 -1.88
N PHE A 285 -8.80 21.16 -1.68
CA PHE A 285 -8.82 20.10 -0.66
C PHE A 285 -7.98 20.52 0.54
N ILE A 286 -8.50 20.29 1.74
CA ILE A 286 -7.78 20.50 3.00
C ILE A 286 -7.72 19.15 3.75
N ILE A 287 -6.51 18.66 3.98
CA ILE A 287 -6.23 17.46 4.76
C ILE A 287 -5.94 17.85 6.21
N LEU A 288 -6.66 17.24 7.14
CA LEU A 288 -6.50 17.41 8.59
C LEU A 288 -6.33 16.06 9.30
N THR A 289 -5.77 16.07 10.50
CA THR A 289 -5.62 14.85 11.31
C THR A 289 -5.99 15.06 12.79
N PRO A 290 -6.79 14.16 13.39
CA PRO A 290 -7.15 14.25 14.81
C PRO A 290 -6.05 13.75 15.75
N TYR A 291 -4.94 13.19 15.22
CA TYR A 291 -3.89 12.53 16.02
C TYR A 291 -2.73 13.44 16.44
N VAL A 292 -2.82 14.73 16.11
CA VAL A 292 -1.99 15.80 16.68
C VAL A 292 -2.87 16.71 17.55
N ASP A 293 -2.25 17.67 18.22
CA ASP A 293 -3.00 18.72 18.92
C ASP A 293 -3.95 19.44 17.96
N SER A 294 -5.23 19.50 18.34
CA SER A 294 -6.34 20.11 17.63
C SER A 294 -7.04 21.18 18.45
N THR A 295 -6.43 21.67 19.54
CA THR A 295 -6.92 22.82 20.30
C THR A 295 -6.93 24.11 19.45
N THR A 296 -7.69 25.11 19.87
CA THR A 296 -7.75 26.43 19.20
C THR A 296 -6.44 27.22 19.24
N THR A 297 -5.45 26.73 19.99
CA THR A 297 -4.07 27.24 20.09
C THR A 297 -3.04 26.30 19.47
N SER A 298 -3.48 25.25 18.75
CA SER A 298 -2.61 24.28 18.11
C SER A 298 -2.05 24.80 16.78
N LEU A 299 -0.87 24.32 16.40
CA LEU A 299 -0.24 24.64 15.11
C LEU A 299 -1.14 24.26 13.91
N GLN A 300 -1.89 23.16 14.01
CA GLN A 300 -2.85 22.74 12.99
C GLN A 300 -4.03 23.72 12.87
N HIS A 301 -4.55 24.23 14.00
CA HIS A 301 -5.65 25.20 13.99
C HIS A 301 -5.20 26.57 13.44
N GLU A 302 -4.02 27.05 13.83
CA GLU A 302 -3.46 28.29 13.29
C GLU A 302 -3.13 28.15 11.79
N TRP A 303 -2.58 27.01 11.37
CA TRP A 303 -2.35 26.71 9.95
C TRP A 303 -3.67 26.70 9.16
N LEU A 304 -4.71 26.05 9.68
CA LEU A 304 -6.03 25.97 9.04
C LEU A 304 -6.67 27.36 8.89
N GLN A 305 -6.52 28.24 9.89
CA GLN A 305 -6.95 29.65 9.79
C GLN A 305 -6.24 30.41 8.67
N GLN A 306 -4.95 30.15 8.44
CA GLN A 306 -4.22 30.73 7.32
C GLN A 306 -4.59 30.10 5.97
N GLU A 307 -4.88 28.79 5.92
CA GLU A 307 -5.21 28.13 4.65
C GLU A 307 -6.59 28.55 4.14
N PHE A 308 -7.59 28.73 5.01
CA PHE A 308 -8.87 29.32 4.60
C PHE A 308 -8.71 30.74 4.02
N GLN A 309 -7.75 31.54 4.50
CA GLN A 309 -7.43 32.85 3.92
C GLN A 309 -6.75 32.77 2.53
N ARG A 310 -6.32 31.56 2.10
CA ARG A 310 -5.80 31.26 0.76
C ARG A 310 -6.84 30.59 -0.17
N VAL A 311 -8.04 30.29 0.32
CA VAL A 311 -9.14 29.74 -0.49
C VAL A 311 -9.83 30.86 -1.25
N ASP A 312 -9.33 31.15 -2.44
CA ASP A 312 -10.04 32.00 -3.40
C ASP A 312 -11.19 31.21 -4.03
N ARG A 313 -12.42 31.42 -3.54
CA ARG A 313 -13.65 30.81 -4.07
C ARG A 313 -13.96 31.26 -5.51
N SER A 314 -13.34 32.32 -6.03
CA SER A 314 -13.40 32.66 -7.46
C SER A 314 -12.60 31.68 -8.33
N VAL A 315 -11.50 31.12 -7.81
CA VAL A 315 -10.69 30.09 -8.49
C VAL A 315 -11.20 28.69 -8.17
N THR A 316 -11.26 28.33 -6.89
CA THR A 316 -11.73 27.04 -6.38
C THR A 316 -13.08 27.20 -5.68
N PRO A 317 -14.21 27.18 -6.42
CA PRO A 317 -15.54 27.33 -5.84
C PRO A 317 -15.95 26.18 -4.93
N TRP A 318 -15.27 25.03 -4.97
CA TRP A 318 -15.49 23.89 -4.06
C TRP A 318 -14.38 23.78 -3.02
N LEU A 319 -14.76 23.43 -1.80
CA LEU A 319 -13.91 23.35 -0.62
C LEU A 319 -14.24 22.06 0.14
N VAL A 320 -13.36 21.08 0.04
CA VAL A 320 -13.55 19.73 0.60
C VAL A 320 -12.51 19.49 1.68
N VAL A 321 -12.97 19.06 2.86
CA VAL A 321 -12.09 18.66 3.96
C VAL A 321 -12.02 17.15 4.01
N ILE A 322 -10.82 16.59 4.17
CA ILE A 322 -10.61 15.16 4.44
C ILE A 322 -9.88 15.03 5.78
N MET A 323 -10.31 14.08 6.58
CA MET A 323 -9.61 13.63 7.78
C MET A 323 -9.85 12.14 7.98
N HIS A 324 -9.29 11.55 9.03
CA HIS A 324 -9.56 10.15 9.32
C HIS A 324 -10.83 9.93 10.16
N GLY A 325 -10.87 10.44 11.39
CA GLY A 325 -11.99 10.17 12.30
C GLY A 325 -13.25 11.03 12.03
N PRO A 326 -14.44 10.44 11.87
CA PRO A 326 -15.68 11.16 11.55
C PRO A 326 -16.25 11.95 12.73
N TRP A 327 -16.77 13.16 12.47
CA TRP A 327 -17.46 13.98 13.47
C TRP A 327 -18.96 13.67 13.61
N TYR A 328 -19.50 12.98 12.60
CA TYR A 328 -20.91 12.60 12.46
C TYR A 328 -20.94 11.14 12.06
N ASN A 329 -21.21 10.28 13.04
CA ASN A 329 -21.15 8.83 12.98
C ASN A 329 -22.27 8.28 13.87
N SER A 330 -23.20 7.50 13.32
CA SER A 330 -24.26 6.82 14.05
C SER A 330 -24.00 5.32 14.19
N ASN A 331 -22.86 4.84 13.70
CA ASN A 331 -22.37 3.50 14.00
C ASN A 331 -22.00 3.40 15.49
N THR A 332 -22.17 2.23 16.08
CA THR A 332 -21.80 1.97 17.48
C THR A 332 -20.28 1.84 17.68
N ALA A 333 -19.53 1.59 16.60
CA ALA A 333 -18.08 1.63 16.60
C ALA A 333 -17.55 3.08 16.64
N HIS A 334 -16.38 3.27 17.25
CA HIS A 334 -15.67 4.57 17.34
C HIS A 334 -16.48 5.69 18.01
N GLN A 335 -17.22 5.34 19.07
CA GLN A 335 -18.07 6.26 19.83
C GLN A 335 -17.43 6.71 21.15
N GLY A 336 -17.67 7.96 21.53
CA GLY A 336 -17.25 8.52 22.82
C GLY A 336 -16.03 9.43 22.76
N MET A 337 -15.03 9.16 23.61
CA MET A 337 -13.88 10.06 23.85
C MET A 337 -12.73 9.86 22.87
N GLU A 338 -13.03 9.83 21.57
CA GLU A 338 -12.03 9.72 20.51
C GLU A 338 -11.34 11.06 20.18
N PRO A 339 -10.09 11.07 19.65
CA PRO A 339 -9.38 12.30 19.31
C PRO A 339 -10.13 13.19 18.29
N HIS A 340 -10.89 12.59 17.38
CA HIS A 340 -11.69 13.31 16.40
C HIS A 340 -12.87 14.07 17.03
N MET A 341 -13.37 13.66 18.20
CA MET A 341 -14.41 14.40 18.92
C MET A 341 -13.86 15.63 19.66
N ILE A 342 -12.59 15.59 20.07
CA ILE A 342 -11.86 16.79 20.54
C ILE A 342 -11.69 17.76 19.37
N MET A 343 -11.33 17.24 18.20
CA MET A 343 -11.18 18.03 16.98
C MET A 343 -12.51 18.67 16.53
N LYS A 344 -13.63 17.93 16.50
CA LYS A 344 -14.99 18.45 16.26
C LYS A 344 -15.28 19.66 17.14
N LYS A 345 -15.11 19.50 18.46
CA LYS A 345 -15.38 20.56 19.44
C LYS A 345 -14.61 21.87 19.15
N ASN A 346 -13.40 21.78 18.62
CA ASN A 346 -12.52 22.94 18.42
C ASN A 346 -12.56 23.49 16.98
N MET A 347 -12.93 22.68 15.98
CA MET A 347 -12.81 23.01 14.55
C MET A 347 -14.13 23.01 13.77
N GLU A 348 -15.24 22.53 14.32
CA GLU A 348 -16.53 22.52 13.62
C GLU A 348 -17.00 23.93 13.22
N ASP A 349 -16.81 24.91 14.10
CA ASP A 349 -17.21 26.29 13.84
C ASP A 349 -16.42 26.89 12.67
N ILE A 350 -15.11 26.63 12.59
CA ILE A 350 -14.29 27.19 11.51
C ILE A 350 -14.58 26.52 10.16
N LEU A 351 -14.94 25.22 10.11
CA LEU A 351 -15.40 24.61 8.84
C LEU A 351 -16.74 25.21 8.39
N TYR A 352 -17.69 25.38 9.31
CA TYR A 352 -19.01 25.93 9.03
C TYR A 352 -18.94 27.39 8.57
N TRP A 353 -18.18 28.25 9.26
CA TRP A 353 -18.09 29.68 8.92
C TRP A 353 -17.29 29.96 7.64
N ASN A 354 -16.37 29.08 7.24
CA ASN A 354 -15.70 29.16 5.93
C ASN A 354 -16.44 28.43 4.81
N LYS A 355 -17.66 27.93 5.09
CA LYS A 355 -18.51 27.22 4.12
C LYS A 355 -17.79 26.06 3.44
N VAL A 356 -17.23 25.14 4.23
CA VAL A 356 -16.80 23.83 3.71
C VAL A 356 -18.01 23.09 3.15
N ASP A 357 -17.95 22.63 1.90
CA ASP A 357 -19.12 22.06 1.22
C ASP A 357 -19.28 20.56 1.57
N VAL A 358 -18.16 19.82 1.62
CA VAL A 358 -18.12 18.39 1.96
C VAL A 358 -16.99 18.10 2.94
N VAL A 359 -17.24 17.20 3.89
CA VAL A 359 -16.25 16.66 4.83
C VAL A 359 -16.24 15.13 4.71
N VAL A 360 -15.12 14.55 4.25
CA VAL A 360 -14.95 13.10 4.15
C VAL A 360 -14.08 12.57 5.29
N ALA A 361 -14.48 11.45 5.87
CA ALA A 361 -13.79 10.72 6.92
C ALA A 361 -13.74 9.22 6.61
N GLY A 362 -12.77 8.50 7.19
CA GLY A 362 -12.67 7.04 7.15
C GLY A 362 -13.06 6.44 8.50
N HIS A 363 -12.14 5.66 9.08
CA HIS A 363 -12.17 5.12 10.46
C HIS A 363 -13.23 4.06 10.77
N VAL A 364 -14.50 4.38 10.53
CA VAL A 364 -15.61 3.45 10.76
C VAL A 364 -15.73 2.58 9.51
N HIS A 365 -15.67 1.26 9.67
CA HIS A 365 -15.71 0.32 8.55
C HIS A 365 -17.14 0.12 8.03
N ALA A 366 -17.74 1.20 7.55
CA ALA A 366 -19.06 1.27 6.94
C ALA A 366 -19.24 2.62 6.23
N TYR A 367 -20.19 2.69 5.30
CA TYR A 367 -20.63 3.94 4.69
C TYR A 367 -21.69 4.64 5.55
N GLU A 368 -21.58 5.96 5.70
CA GLU A 368 -22.64 6.81 6.25
C GLU A 368 -22.54 8.23 5.69
N ARG A 369 -23.65 8.83 5.28
CA ARG A 369 -23.74 10.21 4.80
C ARG A 369 -24.78 10.99 5.59
N SER A 370 -24.42 12.19 6.00
CA SER A 370 -25.33 13.13 6.67
C SER A 370 -26.20 13.92 5.69
N HIS A 371 -27.24 14.55 6.21
CA HIS A 371 -27.76 15.80 5.66
C HIS A 371 -26.76 16.95 5.94
N PRO A 372 -26.84 18.10 5.26
CA PRO A 372 -26.19 19.34 5.68
C PRO A 372 -26.38 19.57 7.20
N VAL A 373 -25.30 19.60 7.98
CA VAL A 373 -25.38 19.49 9.46
C VAL A 373 -24.38 20.40 10.18
N TYR A 374 -24.84 21.01 11.27
CA TYR A 374 -24.02 21.80 12.20
C TYR A 374 -24.58 21.69 13.63
N LYS A 375 -23.72 21.44 14.63
CA LYS A 375 -24.12 21.23 16.04
C LYS A 375 -25.25 20.21 16.22
N GLU A 376 -25.14 19.09 15.51
CA GLU A 376 -26.08 17.95 15.57
C GLU A 376 -27.51 18.27 15.13
N LYS A 377 -27.68 19.38 14.39
CA LYS A 377 -28.93 19.77 13.73
C LYS A 377 -28.74 19.82 12.22
N VAL A 378 -29.78 19.45 11.48
CA VAL A 378 -29.82 19.69 10.03
C VAL A 378 -29.90 21.20 9.80
N VAL A 379 -28.99 21.73 8.99
CA VAL A 379 -28.91 23.15 8.62
C VAL A 379 -28.50 23.25 7.15
N GLU A 380 -29.35 23.88 6.35
CA GLU A 380 -29.28 23.91 4.88
C GLU A 380 -27.94 24.41 4.31
N ASP A 381 -27.28 25.36 5.00
CA ASP A 381 -26.00 25.96 4.62
C ASP A 381 -24.79 25.38 5.39
N GLY A 382 -24.94 24.19 5.98
CA GLY A 382 -23.88 23.43 6.67
C GLY A 382 -23.21 22.36 5.79
N PRO A 383 -22.01 21.86 6.16
CA PRO A 383 -21.31 20.85 5.37
C PRO A 383 -22.06 19.51 5.32
N VAL A 384 -21.93 18.79 4.21
CA VAL A 384 -22.29 17.36 4.13
C VAL A 384 -21.12 16.53 4.65
N TYR A 385 -21.35 15.71 5.67
CA TYR A 385 -20.36 14.78 6.21
C TYR A 385 -20.55 13.39 5.60
N VAL A 386 -19.46 12.75 5.20
CA VAL A 386 -19.43 11.40 4.64
C VAL A 386 -18.38 10.57 5.36
N VAL A 387 -18.80 9.40 5.83
CA VAL A 387 -17.98 8.33 6.40
C VAL A 387 -17.78 7.28 5.32
N LEU A 388 -16.53 6.96 5.05
CA LEU A 388 -16.05 6.16 3.93
C LEU A 388 -14.82 5.32 4.36
N GLY A 389 -14.96 4.56 5.45
CA GLY A 389 -13.93 3.64 5.97
C GLY A 389 -14.10 2.19 5.48
N ASP A 390 -14.99 1.99 4.52
CA ASP A 390 -15.50 0.74 3.94
C ASP A 390 -14.63 0.16 2.81
N ALA A 391 -13.34 0.50 2.75
CA ALA A 391 -12.44 0.14 1.64
C ALA A 391 -11.85 -1.30 1.70
N GLY A 392 -12.55 -2.27 2.30
CA GLY A 392 -12.15 -3.69 2.23
C GLY A 392 -11.08 -4.16 3.25
N ASN A 393 -10.88 -3.47 4.37
CA ASN A 393 -9.79 -3.84 5.29
C ASN A 393 -10.03 -5.10 6.15
N ARG A 394 -8.93 -5.65 6.66
CA ARG A 394 -8.81 -6.95 7.37
C ARG A 394 -9.53 -7.06 8.72
N GLU A 395 -9.99 -5.95 9.31
CA GLU A 395 -10.68 -5.97 10.60
C GLU A 395 -12.20 -6.19 10.46
N GLY A 396 -12.72 -6.08 9.23
CA GLY A 396 -14.12 -6.34 8.89
C GLY A 396 -15.03 -5.12 9.04
N LEU A 397 -16.24 -5.25 8.48
CA LEU A 397 -17.29 -4.24 8.51
C LEU A 397 -17.86 -4.02 9.92
N ALA A 398 -18.38 -2.82 10.17
CA ALA A 398 -19.06 -2.43 11.39
C ALA A 398 -20.59 -2.36 11.17
N PRO A 399 -21.37 -3.44 11.39
CA PRO A 399 -22.78 -3.52 10.95
C PRO A 399 -23.81 -2.84 11.86
N THR A 400 -23.40 -2.36 13.04
CA THR A 400 -24.34 -2.00 14.12
C THR A 400 -24.42 -0.50 14.32
N TYR A 401 -25.59 0.09 14.04
CA TYR A 401 -25.86 1.52 14.20
C TYR A 401 -26.86 1.82 15.34
N PHE A 402 -26.95 3.08 15.73
CA PHE A 402 -27.98 3.60 16.63
C PHE A 402 -29.39 3.47 16.05
N ASP A 403 -30.34 3.05 16.89
CA ASP A 403 -31.77 3.00 16.62
C ASP A 403 -32.52 3.80 17.70
N PRO A 404 -33.36 4.79 17.36
CA PRO A 404 -33.65 5.28 16.00
C PRO A 404 -32.44 5.94 15.30
N GLN A 405 -32.52 6.03 13.97
CA GLN A 405 -31.58 6.81 13.17
C GLN A 405 -31.58 8.28 13.60
N PRO A 406 -30.41 8.90 13.88
CA PRO A 406 -30.33 10.33 14.16
C PRO A 406 -30.82 11.16 12.96
N GLU A 407 -31.54 12.26 13.22
CA GLU A 407 -32.15 13.11 12.18
C GLU A 407 -31.14 13.68 11.16
N TRP A 408 -29.90 13.89 11.56
CA TRP A 408 -28.83 14.36 10.67
C TRP A 408 -28.24 13.24 9.78
N SER A 409 -28.50 11.96 10.06
CA SER A 409 -28.02 10.82 9.26
C SER A 409 -29.00 10.55 8.11
N ALA A 410 -28.56 10.75 6.86
CA ALA A 410 -29.41 10.64 5.68
C ALA A 410 -29.41 9.23 5.08
N PHE A 411 -28.24 8.62 4.98
CA PHE A 411 -28.04 7.26 4.45
C PHE A 411 -26.91 6.58 5.22
N ARG A 412 -27.02 5.28 5.47
CA ARG A 412 -26.00 4.50 6.18
C ARG A 412 -26.10 3.02 5.80
N GLN A 413 -24.98 2.40 5.43
CA GLN A 413 -24.91 1.02 5.00
C GLN A 413 -23.54 0.42 5.32
N ALA A 414 -23.51 -0.81 5.84
CA ALA A 414 -22.29 -1.49 6.29
C ALA A 414 -21.93 -2.63 5.34
N ASP A 415 -21.59 -2.24 4.12
CA ASP A 415 -21.01 -3.07 3.06
C ASP A 415 -19.74 -2.37 2.56
N TYR A 416 -18.85 -3.09 1.86
CA TYR A 416 -17.63 -2.49 1.31
C TYR A 416 -17.93 -1.64 0.06
N GLY A 417 -17.10 -0.64 -0.23
CA GLY A 417 -17.36 0.28 -1.33
C GLY A 417 -16.35 1.40 -1.52
N PHE A 418 -16.71 2.33 -2.42
CA PHE A 418 -15.95 3.56 -2.69
C PHE A 418 -16.88 4.70 -3.12
N SER A 419 -16.40 5.94 -3.05
CA SER A 419 -17.14 7.11 -3.54
C SER A 419 -16.45 7.82 -4.71
N MET A 420 -17.25 8.36 -5.64
CA MET A 420 -16.81 9.31 -6.66
C MET A 420 -17.40 10.69 -6.39
N LEU A 421 -16.57 11.73 -6.39
CA LEU A 421 -16.98 13.13 -6.34
C LEU A 421 -16.88 13.73 -7.75
N ASN A 422 -18.01 13.81 -8.45
CA ASN A 422 -18.09 14.37 -9.79
C ASN A 422 -18.43 15.86 -9.70
N VAL A 423 -17.44 16.73 -9.90
CA VAL A 423 -17.65 18.18 -9.95
C VAL A 423 -17.97 18.60 -11.38
N VAL A 424 -19.19 19.10 -11.60
CA VAL A 424 -19.69 19.41 -12.96
C VAL A 424 -19.33 20.84 -13.35
N ASN A 425 -19.52 21.79 -12.43
CA ASN A 425 -19.21 23.21 -12.66
C ASN A 425 -19.01 23.93 -11.31
N ARG A 426 -19.11 25.27 -11.32
CA ARG A 426 -18.90 26.12 -10.13
C ARG A 426 -19.99 26.02 -9.06
N THR A 427 -21.19 25.58 -9.42
CA THR A 427 -22.37 25.52 -8.52
C THR A 427 -22.91 24.11 -8.32
N HIS A 428 -22.65 23.17 -9.24
CA HIS A 428 -23.15 21.80 -9.19
C HIS A 428 -22.04 20.75 -9.12
N ALA A 429 -22.17 19.84 -8.17
CA ALA A 429 -21.38 18.60 -8.06
C ALA A 429 -22.28 17.45 -7.57
N SER A 430 -21.80 16.22 -7.64
CA SER A 430 -22.46 15.07 -7.03
C SER A 430 -21.46 14.14 -6.38
N MET A 431 -21.76 13.64 -5.18
CA MET A 431 -21.01 12.54 -4.56
C MET A 431 -21.86 11.26 -4.63
N GLN A 432 -21.27 10.21 -5.20
CA GLN A 432 -21.90 8.93 -5.50
C GLN A 432 -21.16 7.83 -4.75
N TRP A 433 -21.87 6.96 -4.02
CA TRP A 433 -21.27 5.79 -3.35
C TRP A 433 -21.68 4.48 -4.03
N PHE A 434 -20.67 3.66 -4.32
CA PHE A 434 -20.78 2.39 -5.00
C PHE A 434 -20.43 1.26 -4.03
N GLU A 435 -21.40 0.39 -3.79
CA GLU A 435 -21.23 -0.86 -3.04
C GLU A 435 -20.45 -1.85 -3.90
N ASP A 436 -19.30 -2.31 -3.41
CA ASP A 436 -18.50 -3.33 -4.07
C ASP A 436 -19.20 -4.70 -4.03
N GLN A 437 -18.93 -5.57 -4.99
CA GLN A 437 -19.62 -6.87 -5.16
C GLN A 437 -18.62 -7.99 -5.33
N ALA A 438 -18.70 -9.02 -4.46
CA ALA A 438 -17.90 -10.25 -4.57
C ALA A 438 -17.96 -10.89 -5.97
N GLU A 439 -19.10 -10.76 -6.66
CA GLU A 439 -19.23 -11.07 -8.09
C GLU A 439 -20.07 -10.01 -8.83
N GLY A 440 -19.48 -8.88 -9.25
CA GLY A 440 -20.24 -7.86 -9.98
C GLY A 440 -19.43 -6.80 -10.72
N ASP A 441 -20.15 -5.78 -11.19
CA ASP A 441 -19.67 -4.40 -11.20
C ASP A 441 -20.17 -3.75 -9.90
N ALA A 442 -19.47 -2.75 -9.37
CA ALA A 442 -19.90 -2.06 -8.15
C ALA A 442 -21.23 -1.30 -8.36
N ILE A 443 -22.15 -1.42 -7.41
CA ILE A 443 -23.54 -0.96 -7.54
C ILE A 443 -23.69 0.44 -6.92
N LEU A 444 -24.10 1.41 -7.71
CA LEU A 444 -24.51 2.73 -7.20
C LEU A 444 -25.69 2.57 -6.24
N ARG A 445 -25.48 2.84 -4.94
CA ARG A 445 -26.52 2.75 -3.89
C ARG A 445 -27.00 4.10 -3.42
N ASP A 446 -26.09 5.07 -3.31
CA ASP A 446 -26.41 6.40 -2.80
C ASP A 446 -25.83 7.50 -3.70
N THR A 447 -26.50 8.65 -3.72
CA THR A 447 -26.11 9.83 -4.48
C THR A 447 -26.64 11.08 -3.81
N VAL A 448 -25.74 12.01 -3.47
CA VAL A 448 -26.08 13.38 -3.11
C VAL A 448 -25.70 14.32 -4.24
N VAL A 449 -26.63 15.18 -4.65
CA VAL A 449 -26.33 16.35 -5.48
C VAL A 449 -26.01 17.51 -4.53
N LEU A 450 -24.92 18.21 -4.81
CA LEU A 450 -24.39 19.31 -4.03
C LEU A 450 -24.59 20.59 -4.86
N THR A 451 -25.15 21.62 -4.23
CA THR A 451 -25.44 22.92 -4.86
C THR A 451 -24.94 24.07 -4.00
N THR A 452 -24.05 24.93 -4.52
CA THR A 452 -23.56 26.10 -3.76
C THR A 452 -24.42 27.34 -4.04
N SER A 453 -25.11 27.84 -3.01
CA SER A 453 -26.02 28.99 -3.07
C SER A 453 -25.28 30.34 -2.92
N ASN A 454 -24.19 30.54 -3.66
CA ASN A 454 -23.40 31.79 -3.64
C ASN A 454 -24.03 32.93 -4.45
N GLU A 455 -25.34 33.15 -4.26
CA GLU A 455 -26.14 34.20 -4.90
C GLU A 455 -26.46 35.32 -3.89
N SER A 456 -25.44 36.09 -3.50
CA SER A 456 -25.59 37.28 -2.64
C SER A 456 -24.96 38.54 -3.25
N ALA A 457 -24.76 38.55 -4.58
CA ALA A 457 -24.07 39.62 -5.30
C ALA A 457 -24.57 39.90 -6.73
N GLY A 458 -25.73 39.37 -7.17
CA GLY A 458 -26.11 39.41 -8.60
C GLY A 458 -27.59 39.32 -8.98
N GLU A 459 -28.55 39.37 -8.04
CA GLU A 459 -29.98 39.07 -8.31
C GLU A 459 -30.64 39.93 -9.40
N GLU A 460 -30.25 41.19 -9.61
CA GLU A 460 -30.92 42.09 -10.58
C GLU A 460 -30.58 41.85 -12.06
N LEU A 461 -29.74 40.85 -12.41
CA LEU A 461 -29.34 40.59 -13.81
C LEU A 461 -29.61 39.17 -14.32
N ILE A 462 -29.76 38.17 -13.43
CA ILE A 462 -29.72 36.74 -13.82
C ILE A 462 -31.10 36.21 -14.25
N ASP A 463 -32.20 36.75 -13.71
CA ASP A 463 -33.60 36.30 -13.91
C ASP A 463 -34.09 36.34 -15.38
N SER A 464 -33.31 36.94 -16.29
CA SER A 464 -33.58 36.90 -17.73
C SER A 464 -32.98 35.67 -18.44
N MET A 465 -31.90 35.08 -17.91
CA MET A 465 -31.06 34.11 -18.63
C MET A 465 -31.23 32.65 -18.22
N THR A 466 -31.91 32.33 -17.12
CA THR A 466 -32.20 30.95 -16.70
C THR A 466 -33.67 30.57 -16.88
N ALA A 467 -34.00 29.28 -16.84
CA ALA A 467 -35.38 28.78 -16.76
C ALA A 467 -35.46 27.40 -16.08
N ASN A 468 -36.42 27.19 -15.18
CA ASN A 468 -36.68 25.91 -14.53
C ASN A 468 -37.58 25.01 -15.38
N VAL A 469 -37.08 23.85 -15.81
CA VAL A 469 -37.83 22.91 -16.66
C VAL A 469 -38.13 21.58 -15.95
N SER A 470 -39.20 20.92 -16.36
CA SER A 470 -39.52 19.56 -15.93
C SER A 470 -39.16 18.57 -17.03
N VAL A 471 -38.41 17.52 -16.71
CA VAL A 471 -37.85 16.57 -17.68
C VAL A 471 -38.40 15.18 -17.42
N LYS A 472 -39.07 14.62 -18.43
CA LYS A 472 -39.60 13.26 -18.38
C LYS A 472 -38.73 12.30 -19.19
N TRP A 473 -38.30 11.22 -18.55
CA TRP A 473 -37.59 10.11 -19.19
C TRP A 473 -38.22 8.77 -18.77
N GLY A 474 -38.73 8.00 -19.73
CA GLY A 474 -39.43 6.74 -19.48
C GLY A 474 -40.61 6.91 -18.49
N LYS A 475 -40.47 6.32 -17.30
CA LYS A 475 -41.43 6.43 -16.18
C LYS A 475 -41.06 7.53 -15.17
N GLN A 476 -39.83 8.02 -15.17
CA GLN A 476 -39.33 9.02 -14.22
C GLN A 476 -39.65 10.44 -14.69
N VAL A 477 -39.80 11.36 -13.74
CA VAL A 477 -40.00 12.79 -13.97
C VAL A 477 -39.12 13.56 -13.00
N PHE A 478 -38.11 14.21 -13.55
CA PHE A 478 -37.26 15.17 -12.85
C PHE A 478 -37.99 16.51 -12.91
N LYS A 479 -38.15 17.17 -11.77
CA LYS A 479 -38.71 18.52 -11.69
C LYS A 479 -37.57 19.50 -11.50
N ASP A 480 -37.86 20.77 -11.78
CA ASP A 480 -37.06 21.91 -11.33
C ASP A 480 -35.57 21.80 -11.76
N VAL A 481 -35.37 21.32 -12.99
CA VAL A 481 -34.07 21.26 -13.66
C VAL A 481 -33.77 22.65 -14.19
N LEU A 482 -32.88 23.37 -13.52
CA LEU A 482 -32.45 24.71 -13.93
C LEU A 482 -31.67 24.64 -15.24
N VAL A 483 -32.13 25.36 -16.27
CA VAL A 483 -31.49 25.46 -17.59
C VAL A 483 -30.95 26.88 -17.77
N ASP A 484 -29.65 27.00 -18.01
CA ASP A 484 -29.04 28.22 -18.50
C ASP A 484 -29.32 28.36 -20.01
N LYS A 485 -29.87 29.50 -20.44
CA LYS A 485 -30.16 29.81 -21.85
C LYS A 485 -28.96 30.40 -22.58
N ALA A 486 -27.97 30.93 -21.88
CA ALA A 486 -26.71 31.39 -22.46
C ALA A 486 -25.73 30.22 -22.72
N ALA A 487 -25.92 29.09 -22.02
CA ALA A 487 -25.12 27.88 -22.20
C ALA A 487 -25.45 27.11 -23.50
N PRO A 488 -24.47 26.43 -24.13
CA PRO A 488 -24.73 25.53 -25.25
C PRO A 488 -25.62 24.33 -24.88
N VAL A 489 -26.38 23.80 -25.86
CA VAL A 489 -27.23 22.59 -25.71
C VAL A 489 -26.46 21.38 -25.17
N ALA A 490 -25.15 21.29 -25.40
CA ALA A 490 -24.29 20.27 -24.84
C ALA A 490 -24.30 20.26 -23.29
N VAL A 491 -24.37 21.42 -22.64
CA VAL A 491 -24.41 21.56 -21.17
C VAL A 491 -25.73 20.99 -20.62
N LEU A 492 -26.85 21.36 -21.23
CA LEU A 492 -28.17 20.78 -20.91
C LEU A 492 -28.18 19.26 -21.10
N LYS A 493 -27.56 18.74 -22.17
CA LYS A 493 -27.44 17.29 -22.36
C LYS A 493 -26.51 16.63 -21.33
N ALA A 494 -25.41 17.25 -20.92
CA ALA A 494 -24.52 16.72 -19.88
C ALA A 494 -25.22 16.65 -18.51
N GLN A 495 -25.97 17.70 -18.15
CA GLN A 495 -26.83 17.74 -16.96
C GLN A 495 -27.88 16.61 -16.98
N LEU A 496 -28.47 16.33 -18.15
CA LEU A 496 -29.42 15.23 -18.31
C LEU A 496 -28.77 13.84 -18.38
N TYR A 497 -27.50 13.74 -18.77
CA TYR A 497 -26.73 12.50 -18.66
C TYR A 497 -26.53 12.14 -17.18
N ALA A 498 -26.09 13.11 -16.36
CA ALA A 498 -25.92 12.91 -14.91
C ALA A 498 -27.23 12.49 -14.20
N LEU A 499 -28.40 12.96 -14.68
CA LEU A 499 -29.70 12.62 -14.10
C LEU A 499 -30.31 11.30 -14.61
N THR A 500 -29.91 10.78 -15.77
CA THR A 500 -30.60 9.65 -16.44
C THR A 500 -29.70 8.53 -16.96
N ASN A 501 -28.38 8.71 -16.87
CA ASN A 501 -27.36 7.85 -17.47
C ASN A 501 -27.53 7.61 -18.99
N VAL A 502 -28.30 8.44 -19.71
CA VAL A 502 -28.46 8.36 -21.18
C VAL A 502 -27.34 9.14 -21.88
N PRO A 503 -26.42 8.47 -22.61
CA PRO A 503 -25.30 9.14 -23.27
C PRO A 503 -25.73 10.27 -24.19
N VAL A 504 -24.96 11.37 -24.21
CA VAL A 504 -25.29 12.66 -24.87
C VAL A 504 -25.68 12.52 -26.34
N GLU A 505 -25.06 11.58 -27.07
CA GLU A 505 -25.34 11.26 -28.47
C GLU A 505 -26.61 10.41 -28.68
N ARG A 506 -27.09 9.74 -27.62
CA ARG A 506 -28.37 9.00 -27.61
C ARG A 506 -29.54 9.85 -27.12
N GLN A 507 -29.29 11.01 -26.53
CA GLN A 507 -30.32 11.91 -26.04
C GLN A 507 -31.07 12.64 -27.16
N LYS A 508 -32.37 12.37 -27.27
CA LYS A 508 -33.30 13.10 -28.13
C LYS A 508 -34.24 13.94 -27.28
N LEU A 509 -33.99 15.24 -27.24
CA LEU A 509 -34.76 16.21 -26.46
C LEU A 509 -35.89 16.81 -27.29
N MET A 510 -37.13 16.68 -26.82
CA MET A 510 -38.33 17.25 -27.43
C MET A 510 -39.10 18.09 -26.42
N SER A 511 -39.60 19.24 -26.81
CA SER A 511 -40.44 20.11 -25.97
C SER A 511 -41.57 20.71 -26.81
N LYS A 512 -42.51 21.40 -26.15
CA LYS A 512 -43.44 22.33 -26.83
C LYS A 512 -42.83 23.70 -27.11
N ALA A 513 -41.65 23.99 -26.52
CA ALA A 513 -40.94 25.26 -26.70
C ALA A 513 -40.31 25.38 -28.10
N TRP A 514 -39.71 24.30 -28.61
CA TRP A 514 -39.07 24.23 -29.93
C TRP A 514 -39.79 23.24 -30.87
N LYS A 515 -39.52 23.33 -32.18
CA LYS A 515 -40.13 22.43 -33.18
C LYS A 515 -39.23 21.21 -33.47
N GLY A 516 -39.63 20.04 -32.96
CA GLY A 516 -38.98 18.77 -33.25
C GLY A 516 -37.93 18.37 -32.21
N MET A 517 -36.89 17.66 -32.66
CA MET A 517 -35.72 17.36 -31.84
C MET A 517 -34.85 18.61 -31.71
N LEU A 518 -34.41 18.92 -30.49
CA LEU A 518 -33.41 19.96 -30.26
C LEU A 518 -32.10 19.52 -30.92
N LYS A 519 -31.50 20.40 -31.73
CA LYS A 519 -30.18 20.16 -32.32
C LYS A 519 -29.07 20.64 -31.38
N ASP A 520 -27.87 20.14 -31.59
CA ASP A 520 -26.69 20.50 -30.80
C ASP A 520 -26.13 21.91 -31.14
N ASP A 521 -26.48 22.46 -32.32
CA ASP A 521 -26.17 23.82 -32.79
C ASP A 521 -27.29 24.85 -32.48
N ALA A 522 -28.30 24.50 -31.69
CA ALA A 522 -29.42 25.39 -31.39
C ALA A 522 -29.09 26.38 -30.26
N ASP A 523 -29.26 27.67 -30.52
CA ASP A 523 -29.21 28.72 -29.50
C ASP A 523 -30.42 28.58 -28.54
N LEU A 524 -30.15 28.46 -27.23
CA LEU A 524 -31.18 28.38 -26.19
C LEU A 524 -31.77 29.74 -25.80
N ALA A 525 -31.02 30.84 -25.98
CA ALA A 525 -31.50 32.20 -25.73
C ALA A 525 -32.50 32.65 -26.82
N ALA A 526 -32.37 32.13 -28.03
CA ALA A 526 -33.32 32.34 -29.14
C ALA A 526 -34.65 31.55 -29.00
N LEU A 527 -34.91 30.88 -27.88
CA LEU A 527 -36.13 30.10 -27.64
C LEU A 527 -37.10 30.83 -26.70
N ASP A 528 -37.88 31.78 -27.23
CA ASP A 528 -38.91 32.60 -26.53
C ASP A 528 -39.89 31.82 -25.62
N LYS A 529 -39.97 30.50 -25.78
CA LYS A 529 -40.90 29.60 -25.09
C LYS A 529 -40.22 28.66 -24.10
N LEU A 530 -38.91 28.78 -23.92
CA LEU A 530 -38.15 28.11 -22.86
C LEU A 530 -38.25 28.97 -21.60
N VAL A 531 -39.35 28.77 -20.87
CA VAL A 531 -39.72 29.50 -19.65
C VAL A 531 -40.01 28.52 -18.51
N ASP A 532 -40.13 29.03 -17.29
CA ASP A 532 -40.40 28.23 -16.10
C ASP A 532 -41.63 27.32 -16.24
N GLY A 533 -41.49 26.08 -15.76
CA GLY A 533 -42.49 25.03 -15.91
C GLY A 533 -42.52 24.35 -17.29
N THR A 534 -41.60 24.67 -18.21
CA THR A 534 -41.53 24.01 -19.53
C THR A 534 -41.34 22.51 -19.38
N GLY A 535 -42.15 21.72 -20.09
CA GLY A 535 -42.07 20.26 -20.11
C GLY A 535 -41.19 19.75 -21.25
N VAL A 536 -40.03 19.20 -20.92
CA VAL A 536 -39.10 18.53 -21.84
C VAL A 536 -39.26 17.01 -21.72
N MET A 537 -39.23 16.31 -22.86
CA MET A 537 -39.20 14.85 -22.93
C MET A 537 -37.84 14.41 -23.47
N LEU A 538 -37.12 13.61 -22.67
CA LEU A 538 -35.92 12.93 -23.08
C LEU A 538 -36.28 11.53 -23.59
N MET A 539 -35.83 11.19 -24.79
CA MET A 539 -35.86 9.83 -25.32
C MET A 539 -34.44 9.35 -25.61
N GLY A 540 -34.08 8.20 -25.03
CA GLY A 540 -32.80 7.52 -25.21
C GLY A 540 -32.70 6.34 -24.23
N SER A 541 -31.85 5.37 -24.54
CA SER A 541 -31.53 4.25 -23.63
C SER A 541 -30.33 4.62 -22.78
N ALA A 542 -30.36 4.27 -21.50
CA ALA A 542 -29.23 4.47 -20.61
C ALA A 542 -28.02 3.60 -20.99
N GLU A 543 -26.85 4.14 -20.68
CA GLU A 543 -25.67 3.45 -20.17
C GLU A 543 -25.93 2.17 -19.37
N VAL A 544 -25.73 0.97 -19.91
CA VAL A 544 -25.45 -0.20 -19.06
C VAL A 544 -23.94 -0.38 -19.09
N VAL A 545 -23.28 -0.13 -17.96
CA VAL A 545 -21.87 -0.47 -17.79
C VAL A 545 -21.75 -1.99 -17.95
N HIS A 546 -20.86 -2.43 -18.84
CA HIS A 546 -20.66 -3.85 -19.10
C HIS A 546 -19.36 -4.31 -18.45
N LYS A 547 -19.51 -5.09 -17.37
CA LYS A 547 -18.46 -5.84 -16.69
C LYS A 547 -17.39 -6.38 -17.64
N PRO A 548 -16.08 -6.31 -17.28
CA PRO A 548 -15.05 -7.10 -17.91
C PRO A 548 -15.48 -8.57 -18.02
N THR A 549 -15.34 -9.18 -19.21
CA THR A 549 -15.88 -10.53 -19.49
C THR A 549 -15.21 -11.66 -18.68
N GLU A 550 -14.13 -11.38 -17.97
CA GLU A 550 -13.53 -12.26 -16.97
C GLU A 550 -13.47 -11.51 -15.63
N PRO A 551 -13.92 -12.12 -14.51
CA PRO A 551 -13.94 -11.46 -13.21
C PRO A 551 -12.53 -11.31 -12.63
N VAL A 552 -12.33 -10.24 -11.85
CA VAL A 552 -11.18 -10.18 -10.92
C VAL A 552 -11.44 -11.20 -9.82
N VAL A 553 -10.65 -12.27 -9.79
CA VAL A 553 -10.65 -13.27 -8.72
C VAL A 553 -9.52 -12.90 -7.77
N PHE A 554 -9.84 -12.69 -6.50
CA PHE A 554 -8.82 -12.40 -5.48
C PHE A 554 -7.96 -13.63 -5.23
N ILE A 555 -6.73 -13.42 -4.74
CA ILE A 555 -5.76 -14.51 -4.51
C ILE A 555 -6.27 -15.49 -3.44
N GLU A 556 -7.21 -15.05 -2.62
CA GLU A 556 -7.95 -15.83 -1.62
C GLU A 556 -8.95 -16.83 -2.22
N ASP A 557 -9.43 -16.62 -3.46
CA ASP A 557 -10.47 -17.41 -4.14
C ASP A 557 -9.94 -18.29 -5.29
N MET A 558 -8.65 -18.17 -5.65
CA MET A 558 -8.02 -18.98 -6.70
C MET A 558 -7.79 -20.44 -6.26
N THR A 559 -7.77 -21.39 -7.21
CA THR A 559 -7.48 -22.78 -6.85
C THR A 559 -5.99 -22.99 -6.53
N THR A 560 -5.69 -23.90 -5.60
CA THR A 560 -4.35 -24.13 -5.04
C THR A 560 -3.29 -24.48 -6.09
N LYS A 561 -3.71 -24.95 -7.27
CA LYS A 561 -2.83 -25.33 -8.38
C LYS A 561 -2.48 -24.15 -9.29
N ASP A 562 -3.41 -23.20 -9.43
CA ASP A 562 -3.21 -22.01 -10.26
C ASP A 562 -2.28 -21.03 -9.54
N ILE A 563 -2.49 -20.81 -8.23
CA ILE A 563 -1.63 -20.01 -7.34
C ILE A 563 -0.16 -20.44 -7.42
N ALA A 564 0.13 -21.73 -7.53
CA ALA A 564 1.51 -22.23 -7.63
C ALA A 564 2.16 -21.95 -9.00
N ALA A 565 1.38 -21.92 -10.09
CA ALA A 565 1.89 -21.71 -11.44
C ALA A 565 2.37 -20.26 -11.67
N THR A 566 1.92 -19.32 -10.85
CA THR A 566 2.15 -17.88 -11.05
C THR A 566 3.58 -17.42 -10.71
N GLY A 567 4.39 -18.28 -10.08
CA GLY A 567 5.83 -18.03 -9.86
C GLY A 567 6.15 -17.10 -8.68
N THR A 568 5.14 -16.57 -7.99
CA THR A 568 5.30 -15.85 -6.73
C THR A 568 4.38 -16.43 -5.69
N VAL A 569 4.93 -17.15 -4.70
CA VAL A 569 4.79 -16.81 -3.27
C VAL A 569 5.85 -17.53 -2.43
N TYR A 570 5.78 -17.36 -1.10
CA TYR A 570 6.60 -18.03 -0.09
C TYR A 570 6.74 -19.52 -0.40
N PRO A 571 7.96 -20.04 -0.57
CA PRO A 571 8.18 -21.42 -0.95
C PRO A 571 7.58 -22.37 0.08
N ALA A 572 6.77 -23.34 -0.39
CA ALA A 572 6.25 -24.43 0.45
C ALA A 572 7.34 -25.02 1.37
N GLY A 573 6.96 -25.29 2.62
CA GLY A 573 7.84 -25.89 3.61
C GLY A 573 8.04 -27.39 3.40
N LEU A 574 9.00 -27.96 4.13
CA LEU A 574 9.16 -29.41 4.28
C LEU A 574 8.71 -29.87 5.66
N VAL A 575 7.75 -30.80 5.71
CA VAL A 575 7.28 -31.43 6.95
C VAL A 575 8.41 -32.23 7.62
N ASN A 576 8.58 -32.07 8.93
CA ASN A 576 9.61 -32.76 9.72
C ASN A 576 9.16 -34.21 10.02
N LEU A 577 9.81 -35.19 9.39
CA LEU A 577 9.46 -36.62 9.51
C LEU A 577 10.13 -37.30 10.72
N GLY A 578 10.18 -36.57 11.85
CA GLY A 578 10.91 -36.95 13.05
C GLY A 578 12.42 -36.79 12.83
N ASN A 579 13.00 -35.80 13.50
CA ASN A 579 14.45 -35.52 13.47
C ASN A 579 15.04 -35.17 12.09
N THR A 580 14.24 -34.85 11.06
CA THR A 580 14.74 -34.51 9.71
C THR A 580 14.99 -33.01 9.49
N CYS A 581 14.93 -32.19 10.55
CA CYS A 581 15.05 -30.73 10.42
C CYS A 581 16.39 -30.25 9.82
N TYR A 582 17.50 -30.93 10.08
CA TYR A 582 18.81 -30.63 9.46
C TYR A 582 18.75 -30.74 7.92
N MET A 583 18.15 -31.83 7.44
CA MET A 583 17.93 -32.13 6.03
C MET A 583 16.95 -31.14 5.41
N ASN A 584 15.80 -30.91 6.06
CA ASN A 584 14.79 -29.97 5.60
C ASN A 584 15.36 -28.54 5.47
N ALA A 585 16.23 -28.10 6.39
CA ALA A 585 16.89 -26.79 6.31
C ALA A 585 17.85 -26.71 5.11
N THR A 586 18.80 -27.65 5.01
CA THR A 586 19.79 -27.69 3.93
C THR A 586 19.15 -27.69 2.53
N LEU A 587 18.09 -28.48 2.34
CA LEU A 587 17.35 -28.55 1.08
C LEU A 587 16.61 -27.26 0.73
N GLN A 588 16.10 -26.53 1.73
CA GLN A 588 15.45 -25.23 1.53
C GLN A 588 16.47 -24.11 1.30
N CYS A 589 17.67 -24.18 1.88
CA CYS A 589 18.78 -23.25 1.59
C CYS A 589 19.28 -23.37 0.14
N LEU A 590 19.23 -24.55 -0.47
CA LEU A 590 19.62 -24.78 -1.86
C LEU A 590 18.48 -24.51 -2.87
N ARG A 591 17.22 -24.44 -2.44
CA ARG A 591 16.04 -24.21 -3.32
C ARG A 591 16.10 -22.91 -4.15
N PRO A 592 16.65 -21.77 -3.67
CA PRO A 592 16.76 -20.55 -4.47
C PRO A 592 17.72 -20.64 -5.66
N VAL A 593 18.63 -21.62 -5.69
CA VAL A 593 19.62 -21.77 -6.77
C VAL A 593 18.92 -22.31 -8.03
N LYS A 594 18.52 -21.40 -8.91
CA LYS A 594 17.74 -21.67 -10.13
C LYS A 594 18.49 -22.59 -11.08
N GLU A 595 19.79 -22.39 -11.20
CA GLU A 595 20.74 -23.10 -12.03
C GLU A 595 20.81 -24.59 -11.65
N LEU A 596 20.84 -24.86 -10.34
CA LEU A 596 20.83 -26.21 -9.77
C LEU A 596 19.47 -26.89 -10.00
N ARG A 597 18.36 -26.16 -9.87
CA ARG A 597 17.01 -26.66 -10.18
C ARG A 597 16.83 -26.95 -11.66
N GLU A 598 17.34 -26.11 -12.55
CA GLU A 598 17.31 -26.35 -14.01
C GLU A 598 18.11 -27.60 -14.39
N ALA A 599 19.30 -27.79 -13.81
CA ALA A 599 20.09 -29.02 -14.00
C ALA A 599 19.38 -30.28 -13.49
N LEU A 600 18.71 -30.21 -12.34
CA LEU A 600 17.87 -31.30 -11.82
C LEU A 600 16.66 -31.59 -12.73
N MET A 601 16.02 -30.56 -13.26
CA MET A 601 14.90 -30.72 -14.19
C MET A 601 15.32 -31.27 -15.55
N ALA A 602 16.54 -30.97 -16.02
CA ALA A 602 17.11 -31.52 -17.25
C ALA A 602 17.48 -33.02 -17.18
N GLN A 603 17.52 -33.63 -15.99
CA GLN A 603 17.81 -35.07 -15.85
C GLN A 603 16.65 -35.96 -16.31
N GLY A 604 16.99 -37.13 -16.88
CA GLY A 604 16.01 -38.15 -17.23
C GLY A 604 15.32 -38.72 -15.99
N GLY A 605 13.98 -38.77 -15.99
CA GLY A 605 13.21 -39.33 -14.88
C GLY A 605 13.02 -40.85 -15.00
N GLY A 606 13.15 -41.57 -13.89
CA GLY A 606 12.84 -43.00 -13.81
C GLY A 606 13.47 -43.68 -12.60
N VAL A 607 12.97 -44.86 -12.22
CA VAL A 607 13.61 -45.69 -11.19
C VAL A 607 14.80 -46.41 -11.82
N SER A 608 16.01 -46.05 -11.39
CA SER A 608 17.25 -46.68 -11.84
C SER A 608 17.62 -47.90 -10.98
N ALA A 609 18.49 -48.76 -11.49
CA ALA A 609 19.21 -49.72 -10.66
C ALA A 609 20.27 -49.01 -9.77
N ASP A 610 20.78 -47.87 -10.22
CA ASP A 610 21.70 -47.04 -9.45
C ASP A 610 20.95 -46.18 -8.41
N LEU A 611 21.50 -46.19 -7.20
CA LEU A 611 20.92 -45.58 -6.02
C LEU A 611 21.24 -44.08 -5.91
N ALA A 612 22.34 -43.61 -6.54
CA ALA A 612 22.64 -42.19 -6.67
C ALA A 612 21.66 -41.49 -7.65
N ASN A 613 21.43 -42.07 -8.83
CA ASN A 613 20.40 -41.59 -9.77
C ASN A 613 18.98 -41.59 -9.16
N ASN A 614 18.64 -42.60 -8.36
CA ASN A 614 17.37 -42.60 -7.61
C ASN A 614 17.29 -41.45 -6.59
N PHE A 615 18.39 -41.11 -5.92
CA PHE A 615 18.45 -39.98 -4.97
C PHE A 615 18.29 -38.63 -5.68
N THR A 616 18.99 -38.42 -6.80
CA THR A 616 18.85 -37.21 -7.64
C THR A 616 17.44 -37.09 -8.24
N THR A 617 16.82 -38.21 -8.64
CA THR A 617 15.42 -38.23 -9.11
C THR A 617 14.45 -37.88 -7.98
N ALA A 618 14.62 -38.46 -6.79
CA ALA A 618 13.78 -38.13 -5.63
C ALA A 618 13.95 -36.67 -5.17
N LEU A 619 15.12 -36.07 -5.37
CA LEU A 619 15.37 -34.64 -5.13
C LEU A 619 14.66 -33.76 -6.16
N LYS A 620 14.76 -34.11 -7.45
CA LYS A 620 14.03 -33.46 -8.55
C LYS A 620 12.53 -33.48 -8.30
N ASP A 621 11.97 -34.65 -8.00
CA ASP A 621 10.53 -34.83 -7.76
C ASP A 621 10.07 -34.09 -6.50
N MET A 622 10.91 -34.02 -5.45
CA MET A 622 10.65 -33.24 -4.25
C MET A 622 10.68 -31.73 -4.53
N TYR A 623 11.64 -31.22 -5.32
CA TYR A 623 11.62 -29.81 -5.73
C TYR A 623 10.44 -29.50 -6.66
N GLY A 624 10.07 -30.39 -7.57
CA GLY A 624 8.86 -30.24 -8.40
C GLY A 624 7.58 -30.18 -7.58
N GLN A 625 7.46 -30.99 -6.51
CA GLN A 625 6.35 -30.91 -5.56
C GLN A 625 6.40 -29.63 -4.71
N LEU A 626 7.58 -29.20 -4.27
CA LEU A 626 7.77 -27.95 -3.53
C LEU A 626 7.42 -26.71 -4.37
N ASP A 627 7.74 -26.74 -5.67
CA ASP A 627 7.51 -25.66 -6.63
C ASP A 627 6.06 -25.66 -7.16
N GLY A 628 5.38 -26.81 -7.16
CA GLY A 628 3.96 -26.95 -7.50
C GLY A 628 2.99 -26.94 -6.30
N SER A 629 3.43 -26.47 -5.13
CA SER A 629 2.63 -26.45 -3.89
C SER A 629 2.84 -25.14 -3.11
N VAL A 630 1.78 -24.70 -2.42
CA VAL A 630 1.84 -23.66 -1.38
C VAL A 630 1.92 -24.30 0.00
N ASP A 631 1.19 -25.40 0.22
CA ASP A 631 1.23 -26.19 1.45
C ASP A 631 2.56 -26.94 1.63
N SER A 632 2.93 -27.17 2.90
CA SER A 632 4.16 -27.88 3.25
C SER A 632 4.12 -29.34 2.82
N ILE A 633 5.01 -29.74 1.91
CA ILE A 633 5.04 -31.11 1.40
C ILE A 633 5.72 -32.06 2.39
N THR A 634 5.37 -33.34 2.32
CA THR A 634 5.96 -34.38 3.18
C THR A 634 7.01 -35.19 2.41
N PRO A 635 8.32 -35.05 2.70
CA PRO A 635 9.40 -35.62 1.88
C PRO A 635 9.62 -37.13 2.07
N SER A 636 8.55 -37.92 2.24
CA SER A 636 8.62 -39.35 2.59
C SER A 636 9.40 -40.18 1.56
N MET A 637 9.26 -39.89 0.26
CA MET A 637 10.02 -40.59 -0.78
C MET A 637 11.52 -40.26 -0.69
N PHE A 638 11.87 -38.96 -0.66
CA PHE A 638 13.26 -38.51 -0.56
C PHE A 638 13.96 -39.05 0.69
N VAL A 639 13.32 -38.96 1.87
CA VAL A 639 13.86 -39.48 3.14
C VAL A 639 14.05 -41.00 3.07
N SER A 640 13.15 -41.74 2.40
CA SER A 640 13.28 -43.19 2.24
C SER A 640 14.42 -43.58 1.29
N VAL A 641 14.63 -42.82 0.21
CA VAL A 641 15.74 -43.03 -0.72
C VAL A 641 17.08 -42.64 -0.07
N LEU A 642 17.16 -41.49 0.61
CA LEU A 642 18.32 -41.05 1.40
C LEU A 642 18.77 -42.13 2.38
N ARG A 643 17.84 -42.66 3.20
CA ARG A 643 18.14 -43.70 4.20
C ARG A 643 18.54 -45.06 3.60
N ARG A 644 18.14 -45.33 2.35
CA ARG A 644 18.53 -46.54 1.61
C ARG A 644 19.88 -46.38 0.92
N ALA A 645 20.17 -45.20 0.38
CA ALA A 645 21.44 -44.84 -0.25
C ALA A 645 22.58 -44.71 0.76
N TYR A 646 22.30 -44.07 1.90
CA TYR A 646 23.28 -43.61 2.86
C TYR A 646 22.84 -44.01 4.28
N PRO A 647 23.21 -45.23 4.74
CA PRO A 647 22.73 -45.82 6.00
C PRO A 647 23.05 -45.02 7.26
N GLN A 648 23.99 -44.08 7.23
CA GLN A 648 24.26 -43.18 8.36
C GLN A 648 23.02 -42.34 8.72
N PHE A 649 22.21 -41.90 7.75
CA PHE A 649 20.97 -41.17 8.00
C PHE A 649 19.79 -42.08 8.42
N ALA A 650 20.02 -43.40 8.46
CA ALA A 650 19.09 -44.43 8.91
C ALA A 650 19.36 -44.93 10.35
N GLN A 651 20.38 -44.39 11.04
CA GLN A 651 20.67 -44.74 12.44
C GLN A 651 19.48 -44.46 13.37
N GLN A 652 19.22 -45.39 14.29
CA GLN A 652 18.11 -45.32 15.24
C GLN A 652 18.61 -45.02 16.66
N SER A 653 17.85 -44.20 17.39
CA SER A 653 18.12 -43.82 18.77
C SER A 653 17.96 -45.03 19.72
N PRO A 654 19.02 -45.45 20.45
CA PRO A 654 18.96 -46.59 21.37
C PRO A 654 17.97 -46.46 22.54
N ARG A 655 17.34 -45.28 22.71
CA ARG A 655 16.38 -45.00 23.80
C ARG A 655 14.95 -44.74 23.33
N SER A 656 14.71 -44.53 22.04
CA SER A 656 13.39 -44.13 21.53
C SER A 656 12.92 -44.86 20.27
N GLY A 657 13.77 -45.69 19.63
CA GLY A 657 13.40 -46.48 18.44
C GLY A 657 13.19 -45.67 17.15
N GLY A 658 13.03 -44.34 17.25
CA GLY A 658 13.01 -43.43 16.11
C GLY A 658 14.41 -43.10 15.58
N TYR A 659 14.45 -42.58 14.36
CA TYR A 659 15.70 -42.14 13.71
C TYR A 659 16.37 -40.98 14.45
N MET A 660 17.70 -40.92 14.39
CA MET A 660 18.50 -39.86 15.00
C MET A 660 18.51 -38.57 14.16
N GLN A 661 18.82 -37.43 14.78
CA GLN A 661 19.30 -36.25 14.06
C GLN A 661 20.74 -36.51 13.64
N GLN A 662 21.13 -36.04 12.46
CA GLN A 662 22.51 -36.07 11.97
C GLN A 662 22.96 -34.65 11.59
N ASP A 663 24.22 -34.48 11.22
CA ASP A 663 24.74 -33.17 10.87
C ASP A 663 24.21 -32.69 9.49
N SER A 664 23.87 -31.41 9.42
CA SER A 664 23.59 -30.70 8.16
C SER A 664 24.81 -30.63 7.25
N GLU A 665 26.02 -30.59 7.79
CA GLU A 665 27.28 -30.58 7.02
C GLU A 665 27.53 -31.94 6.35
N GLU A 666 27.44 -33.04 7.10
CA GLU A 666 27.58 -34.40 6.56
C GLU A 666 26.53 -34.68 5.48
N PHE A 667 25.29 -34.21 5.69
CA PHE A 667 24.23 -34.28 4.70
C PHE A 667 24.53 -33.42 3.45
N LEU A 668 25.01 -32.18 3.61
CA LEU A 668 25.37 -31.29 2.49
C LEU A 668 26.54 -31.86 1.66
N SER A 669 27.59 -32.34 2.33
CA SER A 669 28.74 -32.98 1.68
C SER A 669 28.34 -34.26 0.94
N THR A 670 27.45 -35.08 1.51
CA THR A 670 26.88 -36.26 0.81
C THR A 670 26.03 -35.85 -0.40
N LEU A 671 25.18 -34.84 -0.24
CA LEU A 671 24.32 -34.30 -1.29
C LEU A 671 25.14 -33.78 -2.48
N PHE A 672 26.15 -32.94 -2.23
CA PHE A 672 27.04 -32.43 -3.28
C PHE A 672 27.83 -33.55 -3.98
N SER A 673 28.39 -34.51 -3.23
CA SER A 673 29.10 -35.65 -3.83
C SER A 673 28.21 -36.51 -4.74
N THR A 674 26.94 -36.68 -4.38
CA THR A 674 25.95 -37.41 -5.20
C THR A 674 25.58 -36.62 -6.47
N LEU A 675 25.46 -35.30 -6.36
CA LEU A 675 25.12 -34.43 -7.49
C LEU A 675 26.29 -34.21 -8.46
N GLN A 676 27.55 -34.20 -7.99
CA GLN A 676 28.73 -34.24 -8.86
C GLN A 676 28.74 -35.48 -9.78
N GLN A 677 28.29 -36.64 -9.26
CA GLN A 677 28.27 -37.91 -10.00
C GLN A 677 27.12 -38.02 -11.00
N THR A 678 26.01 -37.31 -10.78
CA THR A 678 24.79 -37.43 -11.60
C THR A 678 24.55 -36.23 -12.52
N LEU A 679 24.90 -35.01 -12.11
CA LEU A 679 24.71 -33.78 -12.90
C LEU A 679 25.93 -33.47 -13.79
N THR A 680 26.29 -34.40 -14.68
CA THR A 680 27.46 -34.32 -15.57
C THR A 680 27.21 -33.60 -16.91
N GLN A 681 26.13 -32.82 -17.02
CA GLN A 681 25.88 -32.03 -18.24
C GLN A 681 26.66 -30.71 -18.19
N PRO A 682 27.26 -30.25 -19.31
CA PRO A 682 27.96 -28.97 -19.36
C PRO A 682 26.96 -27.83 -19.19
N ALA A 683 27.12 -27.08 -18.10
CA ALA A 683 26.24 -25.98 -17.75
C ALA A 683 26.46 -24.80 -18.72
N GLY A 684 25.50 -24.56 -19.62
CA GLY A 684 25.65 -23.58 -20.69
C GLY A 684 25.54 -22.13 -20.22
N GLY A 685 26.65 -21.39 -20.24
CA GLY A 685 26.66 -19.92 -20.09
C GLY A 685 27.23 -19.36 -18.78
N PHE A 686 27.76 -20.20 -17.89
CA PHE A 686 28.28 -19.76 -16.59
C PHE A 686 29.75 -19.29 -16.64
N LYS A 687 30.10 -18.30 -15.81
CA LYS A 687 31.49 -17.98 -15.45
C LYS A 687 32.02 -19.07 -14.50
N SER A 688 32.50 -20.19 -15.02
CA SER A 688 33.20 -21.21 -14.24
C SER A 688 34.72 -20.95 -14.19
N LEU A 689 35.38 -21.42 -13.14
CA LEU A 689 36.85 -21.39 -12.94
C LEU A 689 37.57 -22.41 -13.85
N GLY A 690 37.38 -22.25 -15.17
CA GLY A 690 37.81 -23.20 -16.20
C GLY A 690 36.75 -24.24 -16.59
N PRO A 691 37.09 -25.20 -17.47
CA PRO A 691 36.16 -26.21 -17.97
C PRO A 691 35.83 -27.26 -16.90
N THR A 692 34.63 -27.19 -16.32
CA THR A 692 34.10 -28.15 -15.35
C THR A 692 33.29 -29.26 -16.02
N SER A 693 33.31 -30.46 -15.43
CA SER A 693 32.65 -31.67 -15.98
C SER A 693 31.27 -31.94 -15.36
N ASN A 694 30.86 -31.17 -14.37
CA ASN A 694 29.59 -31.30 -13.66
C ASN A 694 29.10 -29.94 -13.14
N VAL A 695 27.82 -29.87 -12.83
CA VAL A 695 27.13 -28.62 -12.43
C VAL A 695 27.51 -28.15 -11.02
N VAL A 696 27.86 -29.05 -10.10
CA VAL A 696 28.20 -28.68 -8.71
C VAL A 696 29.50 -27.90 -8.68
N ASP A 697 30.54 -28.38 -9.36
CA ASP A 697 31.83 -27.68 -9.48
C ASP A 697 31.70 -26.37 -10.27
N ALA A 698 30.71 -26.25 -11.16
CA ALA A 698 30.45 -25.03 -11.93
C ALA A 698 29.77 -23.92 -11.10
N LEU A 699 28.99 -24.28 -10.07
CA LEU A 699 28.19 -23.34 -9.25
C LEU A 699 28.77 -23.07 -7.86
N PHE A 700 29.42 -24.07 -7.26
CA PHE A 700 29.93 -24.03 -5.88
C PHE A 700 31.45 -24.27 -5.78
N GLY A 701 32.11 -24.48 -6.92
CA GLY A 701 33.57 -24.65 -6.98
C GLY A 701 34.32 -23.36 -6.65
N LEU A 702 35.29 -23.48 -5.75
CA LEU A 702 36.26 -22.46 -5.39
C LEU A 702 37.65 -22.94 -5.82
N GLU A 703 38.50 -22.05 -6.33
CA GLU A 703 39.93 -22.29 -6.52
C GLU A 703 40.74 -21.35 -5.62
N MET A 704 41.71 -21.91 -4.91
CA MET A 704 42.54 -21.22 -3.95
C MET A 704 44.01 -21.47 -4.29
N ASP A 705 44.81 -20.40 -4.28
CA ASP A 705 46.27 -20.51 -4.35
C ASP A 705 46.80 -20.70 -2.93
N GLU A 706 47.22 -21.93 -2.63
CA GLU A 706 47.87 -22.35 -1.40
C GLU A 706 49.37 -22.05 -1.51
N LYS A 707 49.87 -21.14 -0.67
CA LYS A 707 51.29 -20.76 -0.58
C LYS A 707 51.87 -21.26 0.72
N LEU A 708 52.98 -21.99 0.63
CA LEU A 708 53.69 -22.60 1.75
C LEU A 708 55.10 -22.00 1.83
N GLU A 709 55.37 -21.29 2.93
CA GLU A 709 56.58 -20.51 3.20
C GLU A 709 57.26 -21.00 4.50
N CYS A 710 58.57 -21.25 4.46
CA CYS A 710 59.30 -21.70 5.65
C CYS A 710 59.58 -20.53 6.60
N THR A 711 59.14 -20.59 7.86
CA THR A 711 59.33 -19.50 8.83
C THR A 711 60.69 -19.54 9.53
N GLU A 712 61.50 -20.58 9.29
CA GLU A 712 62.82 -20.76 9.89
C GLU A 712 63.98 -20.48 8.91
N SER A 713 63.73 -20.40 7.59
CA SER A 713 64.78 -20.06 6.62
C SER A 713 64.28 -19.53 5.27
N ASP A 714 64.69 -18.31 4.92
CA ASP A 714 64.50 -17.66 3.62
C ASP A 714 65.16 -18.40 2.42
N MET A 715 65.87 -19.51 2.67
CA MET A 715 66.57 -20.31 1.65
C MET A 715 65.67 -21.37 0.99
N GLU A 716 64.50 -21.66 1.55
CA GLU A 716 63.56 -22.63 0.98
C GLU A 716 62.56 -21.92 0.05
N PRO A 717 62.40 -22.36 -1.22
CA PRO A 717 61.54 -21.67 -2.18
C PRO A 717 60.06 -21.88 -1.85
N VAL A 718 59.30 -20.79 -1.81
CA VAL A 718 57.84 -20.80 -1.56
C VAL A 718 57.13 -21.76 -2.52
N VAL A 719 56.48 -22.77 -1.98
CA VAL A 719 55.70 -23.74 -2.75
C VAL A 719 54.31 -23.15 -2.98
N THR A 720 53.90 -22.98 -4.24
CA THR A 720 52.53 -22.57 -4.60
C THR A 720 51.80 -23.76 -5.23
N LYS A 721 50.66 -24.14 -4.66
CA LYS A 721 49.77 -25.21 -5.13
C LYS A 721 48.37 -24.63 -5.37
N LYS A 722 47.67 -25.15 -6.38
CA LYS A 722 46.24 -24.86 -6.59
C LYS A 722 45.39 -25.92 -5.92
N GLU A 723 44.49 -25.50 -5.05
CA GLU A 723 43.50 -26.36 -4.40
C GLU A 723 42.08 -26.00 -4.85
N LYS A 724 41.20 -27.00 -4.94
CA LYS A 724 39.78 -26.82 -5.26
C LYS A 724 38.91 -27.27 -4.10
N ALA A 725 37.93 -26.44 -3.74
CA ALA A 725 37.01 -26.69 -2.62
C ALA A 725 35.56 -26.41 -3.03
N LEU A 726 34.60 -27.00 -2.30
CA LEU A 726 33.15 -26.71 -2.43
C LEU A 726 32.58 -25.91 -1.25
N LYS A 727 33.43 -25.58 -0.27
CA LYS A 727 33.06 -24.87 0.95
C LYS A 727 34.23 -24.01 1.43
N LEU A 728 33.97 -22.75 1.72
CA LEU A 728 34.90 -21.89 2.45
C LEU A 728 34.68 -22.12 3.95
N VAL A 729 35.73 -22.50 4.67
CA VAL A 729 35.65 -22.72 6.11
C VAL A 729 35.74 -21.37 6.84
N CYS A 730 35.00 -21.24 7.95
CA CYS A 730 35.11 -20.11 8.87
C CYS A 730 35.41 -20.66 10.28
N ASN A 731 36.65 -20.48 10.74
CA ASN A 731 37.07 -20.93 12.06
C ASN A 731 36.62 -19.94 13.12
N ILE A 732 35.86 -20.39 14.12
CA ILE A 732 35.39 -19.52 15.23
C ILE A 732 36.31 -19.74 16.43
N THR A 733 37.12 -18.73 16.74
CA THR A 733 37.97 -18.64 17.94
C THR A 733 37.38 -17.62 18.94
N ILE A 734 37.97 -17.50 20.13
CA ILE A 734 37.60 -16.46 21.11
C ILE A 734 37.85 -15.02 20.61
N GLU A 735 38.61 -14.86 19.53
CA GLU A 735 38.95 -13.58 18.91
C GLU A 735 38.02 -13.25 17.71
N THR A 736 37.20 -14.22 17.28
CA THR A 736 36.31 -14.08 16.13
C THR A 736 35.05 -13.29 16.51
N ASN A 737 35.02 -12.00 16.17
CA ASN A 737 33.88 -11.12 16.43
C ASN A 737 32.96 -10.97 15.21
N HIS A 738 33.50 -11.05 13.99
CA HIS A 738 32.74 -11.01 12.75
C HIS A 738 33.09 -12.19 11.83
N LEU A 739 32.18 -12.54 10.92
CA LEU A 739 32.36 -13.60 9.92
C LEU A 739 33.65 -13.42 9.09
N SER A 740 34.00 -12.16 8.79
CA SER A 740 35.24 -11.80 8.11
C SER A 740 36.51 -12.28 8.83
N ASP A 741 36.45 -12.45 10.15
CA ASP A 741 37.63 -12.69 10.97
C ASP A 741 37.90 -14.19 11.06
N GLY A 742 36.85 -14.99 11.20
CA GLY A 742 36.94 -16.45 11.13
C GLY A 742 37.32 -16.98 9.74
N ILE A 743 37.03 -16.23 8.67
CA ILE A 743 37.53 -16.51 7.32
C ILE A 743 39.02 -16.14 7.18
N LYS A 744 39.46 -15.00 7.73
CA LYS A 744 40.90 -14.63 7.76
C LYS A 744 41.74 -15.65 8.54
N ILE A 745 41.22 -16.20 9.64
CA ILE A 745 41.86 -17.26 10.44
C ILE A 745 42.04 -18.56 9.62
N VAL A 746 41.24 -18.78 8.57
CA VAL A 746 41.48 -19.88 7.60
C VAL A 746 42.45 -19.46 6.49
N SER A 747 42.50 -18.16 6.15
CA SER A 747 43.38 -17.62 5.11
C SER A 747 44.87 -17.61 5.51
N THR A 748 45.20 -17.71 6.80
CA THR A 748 46.58 -17.83 7.31
C THR A 748 46.66 -18.80 8.50
N GLY A 749 47.53 -19.80 8.43
CA GLY A 749 47.73 -20.76 9.53
C GLY A 749 49.13 -21.36 9.56
N ASP A 750 49.56 -21.84 10.72
CA ASP A 750 50.91 -22.38 10.94
C ASP A 750 50.90 -23.92 10.90
N ILE A 751 51.81 -24.51 10.12
CA ILE A 751 52.05 -25.95 10.02
C ILE A 751 53.51 -26.22 10.41
N GLY A 752 53.74 -26.47 11.70
CA GLY A 752 55.08 -26.73 12.25
C GLY A 752 55.98 -25.49 12.14
N SER A 753 57.04 -25.58 11.36
CA SER A 753 57.99 -24.49 11.05
C SER A 753 57.71 -23.81 9.70
N SER A 754 56.47 -23.90 9.21
CA SER A 754 56.05 -23.30 7.95
C SER A 754 54.69 -22.62 8.08
N LYS A 755 54.53 -21.52 7.34
CA LYS A 755 53.32 -20.72 7.29
C LYS A 755 52.56 -21.03 6.00
N LEU A 756 51.27 -21.24 6.15
CA LEU A 756 50.30 -21.48 5.07
C LEU A 756 49.51 -20.20 4.84
N VAL A 757 49.40 -19.77 3.58
CA VAL A 757 48.57 -18.64 3.15
C VAL A 757 47.66 -19.11 2.01
N PHE A 758 46.35 -18.89 2.13
CA PHE A 758 45.40 -19.11 1.04
C PHE A 758 44.96 -17.77 0.46
N GLU A 759 45.13 -17.61 -0.84
CA GLU A 759 44.57 -16.49 -1.61
C GLU A 759 43.42 -16.98 -2.50
N LEU A 760 42.28 -16.27 -2.46
CA LEU A 760 41.17 -16.49 -3.38
C LEU A 760 41.50 -15.90 -4.75
N VAL A 761 41.46 -16.72 -5.78
CA VAL A 761 41.75 -16.31 -7.17
C VAL A 761 40.52 -15.59 -7.76
N SER A 762 40.69 -14.35 -8.23
CA SER A 762 39.59 -13.52 -8.77
C SER A 762 39.76 -13.14 -10.24
N ASP A 763 38.74 -13.47 -11.06
CA ASP A 763 38.58 -13.16 -12.51
C ASP A 763 37.24 -12.43 -12.85
#